data_AF-A0A511MWI4-F1
#
_entry.id   AF-A0A511MWI4-F1
#
_cell.length_a   1.000
_cell.length_b   1.000
_cell.length_c   1.000
_cell.angle_alpha   90.00
_cell.angle_beta   90.00
_cell.angle_gamma   90.00
#
_symmetry.space_group_name_H-M   'P 1'
#
loop_
_entity.id
_entity.type
_entity.pdbx_description
1 polymer ?
#
loop_
_entity_poly.entity_id
_entity_poly.type
_entity_poly.pdbx_seq_one_letter_code
_entity_poly.pdbx_strand_id
1 'polypeptide(L)'
;MKIQTRHTVAAALLTCSLLAGCNTQTSTPVSTSNQNPISDTVSRQALPMPNWKEQSIYFVLTDRFFNGNTSNDNGSNSKPGDAKDLSNPMGWHGGDLAGLKQKIESGFFNQMGFTAIWLTPVYLQVPPVMAKDGPNAGKWHAGYAGYWAEDFFNVDPHMGSLQDLKDLVTAAHAKGLYVIQDMVVNHAGYEAQMKFQKPHWFHSGTCSTWNDITCPLAGLPDFNQQNSEVRDYLNNSTRFWVDQTGIDAIRMDTMKHVYDDYWPQYFASGGPADASKVWTVGEVFDYSPDNLAKYMRLGSPSVFDFALQQAMVNSLGKRGSLDSVSGVLAQDSKYPDAARLTTFLDNHDKRRFMSEGIEVGVPENEMRERLDAATSLMYMLRGTPSIYYGTEIYMQGKGDPYNNPAGQTNREDMNFSAVSSSPLAARLTALNKARKDYKALTGGNYSELWKPNGGTNLLAFSRNLSGQPSVVVLVNGSDQTIDLAGLGGVPVGTALTAGSTLTEITGKSNNLSLNAQGRLIGSIPARSVLAVTSGGSNCTAVAFTPTPTNFKGSAADKSALLSWDQINDCHLTGLTLQYKQTSATSFGTPITLSKTSSSYTVSGLTNGLNYTFRLTARGSGGDKPVDTTVTPAVPAGINVYFKKPAAWNTPNVHFWNVTASPAIADSVWPGKPMNLYCASWYQYTFTAASNVNLLFVNSANTTQKTPDLIRNKSGWYDGNTGTWSDTQPATANPGSFTATAGNAQVTLNWTASPECVTGYRIFRKTSSQTTYPTTPLTTLASTVLGFNDTTAVNGTTYDYQIVAVNGTSQSTGLTVRTTPGVSTGLTVHFKKPATWGKANVHFWNVAASPAIANSTWPGVNMTLETGDWYKYTFTGGTSASLLFVDGNNTTVKTPDLTRNKEGWYDGNTGTWSDSKPSDDLTVHVKPPSTWTKVNIHFWNVTASPAIANSVWPGVTMTSEGNGWYRYTFSKASAANLLFVNGNNTTQKTADLTRNKEGWFDVAQNRWFDAQP
;
A
#
# COMPACT_ATOMS: atom_id res chain seq x y z
N MET A 1 -44.05 30.74 60.10
CA MET A 1 -45.24 30.00 60.63
C MET A 1 -45.07 28.52 60.34
N LYS A 2 -45.48 27.63 61.25
CA LYS A 2 -45.56 26.18 60.99
C LYS A 2 -46.85 25.86 60.24
N ILE A 3 -46.85 24.83 59.41
CA ILE A 3 -47.89 23.79 59.34
C ILE A 3 -47.24 22.51 58.81
N GLN A 4 -47.56 21.38 59.45
CA GLN A 4 -47.22 20.03 58.99
C GLN A 4 -48.46 19.40 58.36
N THR A 5 -48.25 18.45 57.45
CA THR A 5 -49.09 17.25 57.37
C THR A 5 -48.23 16.04 57.02
N ARG A 6 -48.69 14.84 57.39
CA ARG A 6 -47.90 13.62 57.55
C ARG A 6 -48.63 12.42 56.95
N HIS A 7 -47.85 11.48 56.40
CA HIS A 7 -48.16 10.04 56.22
C HIS A 7 -49.26 9.74 55.18
N THR A 8 -49.30 8.60 54.49
CA THR A 8 -48.96 7.22 54.91
C THR A 8 -48.17 6.39 53.89
N VAL A 9 -47.54 5.33 54.40
CA VAL A 9 -46.87 4.24 53.66
C VAL A 9 -47.83 3.06 53.52
N ALA A 10 -47.77 2.35 52.39
CA ALA A 10 -48.19 0.96 52.28
C ALA A 10 -47.16 0.18 51.45
N ALA A 11 -46.57 -0.85 52.05
CA ALA A 11 -45.62 -1.75 51.39
C ALA A 11 -46.19 -3.18 51.40
N ALA A 12 -46.00 -3.90 50.30
CA ALA A 12 -46.24 -5.34 50.23
C ALA A 12 -45.05 -5.99 49.50
N LEU A 13 -44.22 -6.72 50.25
CA LEU A 13 -43.22 -7.63 49.69
C LEU A 13 -43.85 -9.00 49.47
N LEU A 14 -43.47 -9.68 48.39
CA LEU A 14 -43.12 -11.10 48.48
C LEU A 14 -41.99 -11.45 47.50
N THR A 15 -41.00 -12.16 48.02
CA THR A 15 -39.81 -12.72 47.35
C THR A 15 -40.17 -14.02 46.61
N CYS A 16 -39.34 -14.69 45.79
CA CYS A 16 -37.90 -14.64 45.48
C CYS A 16 -37.70 -15.14 44.00
N SER A 17 -36.55 -15.48 43.40
CA SER A 17 -35.16 -15.72 43.88
C SER A 17 -34.17 -15.83 42.70
N LEU A 18 -32.89 -15.45 42.95
CA LEU A 18 -31.64 -16.07 42.42
C LEU A 18 -31.33 -15.97 40.89
N LEU A 19 -30.11 -15.65 40.40
CA LEU A 19 -28.75 -15.63 41.01
C LEU A 19 -27.85 -14.48 40.50
N ALA A 20 -27.05 -13.95 41.45
CA ALA A 20 -25.61 -13.59 41.42
C ALA A 20 -25.01 -12.65 40.33
N GLY A 21 -24.12 -11.71 40.67
CA GLY A 21 -23.53 -11.39 41.98
C GLY A 21 -22.80 -10.03 42.04
N CYS A 22 -22.59 -9.52 43.25
CA CYS A 22 -22.11 -8.16 43.54
C CYS A 22 -20.59 -7.98 43.37
N ASN A 23 -20.15 -6.72 43.15
CA ASN A 23 -19.53 -5.99 44.27
C ASN A 23 -19.54 -4.46 44.09
N THR A 24 -19.64 -3.75 45.21
CA THR A 24 -19.51 -2.29 45.32
C THR A 24 -18.04 -1.89 45.49
N GLN A 25 -17.65 -0.70 45.02
CA GLN A 25 -16.42 -0.06 45.50
C GLN A 25 -16.55 1.45 45.65
N THR A 26 -15.90 1.95 46.70
CA THR A 26 -15.92 3.31 47.21
C THR A 26 -14.98 4.25 46.46
N SER A 27 -15.31 5.53 46.44
CA SER A 27 -14.49 6.60 45.88
C SER A 27 -13.21 6.86 46.69
N THR A 28 -12.06 6.91 46.00
CA THR A 28 -10.84 7.64 46.40
C THR A 28 -10.02 7.94 45.13
N PRO A 29 -9.18 8.99 45.10
CA PRO A 29 -8.63 9.54 43.86
C PRO A 29 -7.46 8.73 43.30
N VAL A 30 -7.35 8.64 41.97
CA VAL A 30 -6.25 7.97 41.28
C VAL A 30 -5.34 9.00 40.59
N SER A 31 -4.04 8.75 40.71
CA SER A 31 -2.93 9.62 40.30
C SER A 31 -2.81 9.85 38.79
N THR A 32 -2.24 11.00 38.43
CA THR A 32 -1.62 11.25 37.13
C THR A 32 -0.57 10.17 36.81
N SER A 33 -0.77 9.43 35.72
CA SER A 33 0.27 8.58 35.14
C SER A 33 0.45 8.93 33.66
N ASN A 34 1.68 9.30 33.30
CA ASN A 34 2.06 9.50 31.90
C ASN A 34 1.90 8.18 31.15
N GLN A 35 0.94 8.14 30.23
CA GLN A 35 0.88 7.12 29.19
C GLN A 35 1.13 7.82 27.86
N ASN A 36 2.28 7.56 27.24
CA ASN A 36 2.51 7.90 25.84
C ASN A 36 1.45 7.15 25.02
N PRO A 37 0.58 7.82 24.25
CA PRO A 37 -0.28 7.12 23.30
C PRO A 37 0.62 6.45 22.25
N ILE A 38 0.47 5.13 22.11
CA ILE A 38 1.17 4.33 21.10
C ILE A 38 0.77 4.84 19.71
N SER A 39 1.74 4.90 18.81
CA SER A 39 1.65 5.54 17.50
C SER A 39 0.78 4.78 16.49
N ASP A 40 -0.54 4.84 16.65
CA ASP A 40 -1.48 4.58 15.54
C ASP A 40 -1.60 5.83 14.65
N THR A 41 -0.57 6.05 13.84
CA THR A 41 -0.66 6.97 12.70
C THR A 41 -1.57 6.36 11.63
N VAL A 42 -2.88 6.57 11.77
CA VAL A 42 -3.82 6.48 10.66
C VAL A 42 -3.31 7.42 9.56
N SER A 43 -3.05 6.86 8.38
CA SER A 43 -2.57 7.60 7.21
C SER A 43 -3.55 8.73 6.86
N ARG A 44 -3.19 9.99 7.15
CA ARG A 44 -3.98 11.18 6.78
C ARG A 44 -4.32 11.14 5.28
N GLN A 45 -5.58 10.91 4.91
CA GLN A 45 -6.13 11.36 3.63
C GLN A 45 -6.52 12.84 3.70
N ALA A 46 -5.60 13.69 4.20
CA ALA A 46 -5.78 15.12 4.09
C ALA A 46 -5.68 15.51 2.62
N LEU A 47 -6.62 16.34 2.15
CA LEU A 47 -6.48 16.98 0.84
C LEU A 47 -5.24 17.89 0.86
N PRO A 48 -4.49 18.01 -0.25
CA PRO A 48 -3.41 18.99 -0.35
C PRO A 48 -3.95 20.40 -0.09
N MET A 49 -3.21 21.20 0.68
CA MET A 49 -3.61 22.57 1.05
C MET A 49 -4.03 23.37 -0.20
N PRO A 50 -5.30 23.82 -0.28
CA PRO A 50 -5.79 24.47 -1.48
C PRO A 50 -5.27 25.90 -1.59
N ASN A 51 -5.25 26.42 -2.83
CA ASN A 51 -5.28 27.85 -3.01
C ASN A 51 -6.68 28.37 -2.59
N TRP A 52 -6.75 28.95 -1.39
CA TRP A 52 -8.00 29.42 -0.78
C TRP A 52 -8.74 30.48 -1.61
N LYS A 53 -8.03 31.23 -2.47
CA LYS A 53 -8.62 32.19 -3.43
C LYS A 53 -9.53 31.54 -4.48
N GLU A 54 -9.32 30.26 -4.76
CA GLU A 54 -10.12 29.50 -5.72
C GLU A 54 -11.35 28.83 -5.12
N GLN A 55 -11.48 28.85 -3.78
CA GLN A 55 -12.54 28.14 -3.09
C GLN A 55 -13.83 28.97 -3.02
N SER A 56 -14.92 28.29 -2.67
CA SER A 56 -16.18 28.91 -2.26
C SER A 56 -16.74 28.21 -1.04
N ILE A 57 -17.09 29.00 -0.03
CA ILE A 57 -17.47 28.55 1.30
C ILE A 57 -18.99 28.56 1.42
N TYR A 58 -19.55 27.49 1.97
CA TYR A 58 -20.93 27.44 2.43
C TYR A 58 -20.95 27.33 3.96
N PHE A 59 -21.47 28.33 4.65
CA PHE A 59 -21.53 28.39 6.12
C PHE A 59 -22.86 27.85 6.64
N VAL A 60 -22.80 26.84 7.52
CA VAL A 60 -23.95 26.25 8.21
C VAL A 60 -23.94 26.60 9.69
N LEU A 61 -25.11 26.96 10.24
CA LEU A 61 -25.33 26.89 11.68
C LEU A 61 -25.80 25.47 12.00
N THR A 62 -24.98 24.66 12.67
CA THR A 62 -25.16 23.20 12.73
C THR A 62 -26.54 22.81 13.27
N ASP A 63 -26.95 23.37 14.41
CA ASP A 63 -28.26 23.16 15.06
C ASP A 63 -29.48 23.50 14.19
N ARG A 64 -29.31 24.39 13.20
CA ARG A 64 -30.41 24.91 12.36
C ARG A 64 -30.37 24.38 10.94
N PHE A 65 -29.38 23.54 10.62
CA PHE A 65 -29.20 23.03 9.27
C PHE A 65 -29.96 21.73 9.03
N PHE A 66 -29.59 20.61 9.65
CA PHE A 66 -30.31 19.34 9.46
C PHE A 66 -30.12 18.37 10.62
N ASN A 67 -31.21 17.82 11.13
CA ASN A 67 -31.23 16.74 12.11
C ASN A 67 -31.04 15.40 11.38
N GLY A 68 -29.96 14.69 11.69
CA GLY A 68 -29.67 13.34 11.21
C GLY A 68 -29.71 12.28 12.30
N ASN A 69 -29.72 12.66 13.59
CA ASN A 69 -29.71 11.74 14.72
C ASN A 69 -30.63 12.20 15.87
N THR A 70 -31.94 11.93 15.79
CA THR A 70 -32.89 12.30 16.86
C THR A 70 -32.60 11.70 18.25
N SER A 71 -31.65 10.76 18.39
CA SER A 71 -31.30 10.19 19.70
C SER A 71 -30.47 11.13 20.60
N ASN A 72 -29.83 12.15 20.03
CA ASN A 72 -29.03 13.12 20.79
C ASN A 72 -29.71 14.49 20.98
N ASP A 73 -30.94 14.66 20.46
CA ASP A 73 -31.78 15.87 20.53
C ASP A 73 -31.92 16.49 21.93
N ASN A 74 -31.74 15.72 23.00
CA ASN A 74 -31.94 16.16 24.38
C ASN A 74 -30.64 16.19 25.21
N GLY A 75 -29.49 16.14 24.55
CA GLY A 75 -28.18 16.26 25.18
C GLY A 75 -27.92 15.21 26.25
N SER A 76 -27.28 15.65 27.33
CA SER A 76 -26.98 14.80 28.49
C SER A 76 -27.32 15.43 29.84
N ASN A 77 -27.90 16.64 29.85
CA ASN A 77 -28.12 17.43 31.05
C ASN A 77 -29.62 17.62 31.32
N SER A 78 -30.05 17.36 32.55
CA SER A 78 -31.47 17.40 32.93
C SER A 78 -31.97 18.79 33.34
N LYS A 79 -31.25 19.88 33.04
CA LYS A 79 -31.71 21.25 33.33
C LYS A 79 -32.83 21.66 32.36
N PRO A 80 -33.80 22.48 32.81
CA PRO A 80 -34.80 23.05 31.92
C PRO A 80 -34.18 23.83 30.77
N GLY A 81 -34.71 23.64 29.55
CA GLY A 81 -34.21 24.27 28.32
C GLY A 81 -33.07 23.54 27.61
N ASP A 82 -32.57 22.41 28.15
CA ASP A 82 -31.52 21.59 27.50
C ASP A 82 -32.15 20.70 26.41
N ALA A 83 -33.35 20.16 26.68
CA ALA A 83 -34.12 19.42 25.68
C ALA A 83 -34.49 20.30 24.47
N LYS A 84 -34.45 19.69 23.27
CA LYS A 84 -34.89 20.31 22.00
C LYS A 84 -36.30 20.88 22.09
N ASP A 85 -36.44 22.12 21.62
CA ASP A 85 -37.70 22.85 21.61
C ASP A 85 -37.79 23.77 20.38
N LEU A 86 -38.42 23.26 19.31
CA LEU A 86 -38.66 24.01 18.06
C LEU A 86 -39.60 25.22 18.24
N SER A 87 -40.27 25.36 19.39
CA SER A 87 -41.12 26.52 19.71
C SER A 87 -40.35 27.63 20.41
N ASN A 88 -39.23 27.29 21.08
CA ASN A 88 -38.30 28.24 21.65
C ASN A 88 -37.09 28.41 20.73
N PRO A 89 -37.02 29.49 19.95
CA PRO A 89 -35.96 29.68 18.96
C PRO A 89 -34.57 30.00 19.55
N MET A 90 -34.47 30.06 20.88
CA MET A 90 -33.25 30.17 21.67
C MET A 90 -32.82 28.82 22.28
N GLY A 91 -33.61 27.76 22.10
CA GLY A 91 -33.28 26.40 22.47
C GLY A 91 -32.56 25.65 21.34
N TRP A 92 -32.26 24.39 21.59
CA TRP A 92 -31.79 23.46 20.56
C TRP A 92 -32.93 23.08 19.62
N HIS A 93 -32.65 23.06 18.32
CA HIS A 93 -33.53 22.59 17.27
C HIS A 93 -33.13 21.18 16.76
N GLY A 94 -31.94 20.71 17.14
CA GLY A 94 -31.45 19.36 16.94
C GLY A 94 -30.74 19.14 15.60
N GLY A 95 -30.24 20.17 14.94
CA GLY A 95 -29.33 19.98 13.81
C GLY A 95 -27.96 19.48 14.30
N ASP A 96 -27.41 18.47 13.63
CA ASP A 96 -26.29 17.69 14.18
C ASP A 96 -25.24 17.31 13.12
N LEU A 97 -24.10 16.79 13.58
CA LEU A 97 -22.98 16.40 12.72
C LEU A 97 -23.35 15.23 11.78
N ALA A 98 -24.19 14.29 12.23
CA ALA A 98 -24.64 13.18 11.39
C ALA A 98 -25.57 13.67 10.27
N GLY A 99 -26.43 14.66 10.56
CA GLY A 99 -27.29 15.30 9.58
C GLY A 99 -26.50 16.09 8.54
N LEU A 100 -25.48 16.83 8.96
CA LEU A 100 -24.60 17.51 8.02
C LEU A 100 -23.79 16.54 7.16
N LYS A 101 -23.28 15.43 7.74
CA LYS A 101 -22.65 14.33 7.00
C LYS A 101 -23.60 13.75 5.93
N GLN A 102 -24.88 13.53 6.24
CA GLN A 102 -25.88 13.09 5.25
C GLN A 102 -26.06 14.09 4.08
N LYS A 103 -25.99 15.41 4.35
CA LYS A 103 -26.08 16.45 3.30
C LYS A 103 -24.83 16.51 2.43
N ILE A 104 -23.65 16.28 3.01
CA ILE A 104 -22.39 16.06 2.28
C ILE A 104 -22.50 14.83 1.37
N GLU A 105 -22.93 13.70 1.92
CA GLU A 105 -23.02 12.43 1.20
C GLU A 105 -24.03 12.47 0.03
N SER A 106 -25.17 13.14 0.20
CA SER A 106 -26.14 13.41 -0.89
C SER A 106 -25.62 14.40 -1.97
N GLY A 107 -24.49 15.06 -1.73
CA GLY A 107 -23.86 15.98 -2.68
C GLY A 107 -24.50 17.36 -2.77
N PHE A 108 -25.27 17.77 -1.75
CA PHE A 108 -25.97 19.07 -1.71
C PHE A 108 -25.06 20.25 -2.07
N PHE A 109 -23.89 20.33 -1.43
CA PHE A 109 -22.90 21.39 -1.64
C PHE A 109 -22.26 21.31 -3.03
N ASN A 110 -21.91 20.11 -3.50
CA ASN A 110 -21.30 19.90 -4.81
C ASN A 110 -22.24 20.25 -5.97
N GLN A 111 -23.55 20.03 -5.84
CA GLN A 111 -24.55 20.37 -6.86
C GLN A 111 -24.64 21.90 -7.10
N MET A 112 -24.47 22.69 -6.04
CA MET A 112 -24.33 24.15 -6.15
C MET A 112 -22.89 24.59 -6.48
N GLY A 113 -21.93 23.67 -6.52
CA GLY A 113 -20.53 23.93 -6.90
C GLY A 113 -19.65 24.48 -5.78
N PHE A 114 -20.07 24.38 -4.51
CA PHE A 114 -19.24 24.75 -3.38
C PHE A 114 -18.04 23.80 -3.21
N THR A 115 -16.96 24.32 -2.62
CA THR A 115 -15.73 23.55 -2.38
C THR A 115 -15.29 23.52 -0.92
N ALA A 116 -15.90 24.33 -0.05
CA ALA A 116 -15.66 24.30 1.39
C ALA A 116 -16.96 24.48 2.19
N ILE A 117 -17.01 23.90 3.39
CA ILE A 117 -18.12 24.04 4.35
C ILE A 117 -17.57 24.63 5.64
N TRP A 118 -18.20 25.68 6.17
CA TRP A 118 -17.91 26.24 7.49
C TRP A 118 -18.97 25.80 8.50
N LEU A 119 -18.52 25.20 9.61
CA LEU A 119 -19.31 24.71 10.73
C LEU A 119 -19.24 25.70 11.90
N THR A 120 -20.29 25.79 12.72
CA THR A 120 -20.23 26.42 14.06
C THR A 120 -19.18 25.76 14.96
N PRO A 121 -18.80 26.38 16.09
CA PRO A 121 -17.96 25.70 17.06
C PRO A 121 -18.71 24.48 17.61
N VAL A 122 -17.98 23.39 17.84
CA VAL A 122 -18.53 22.10 18.26
C VAL A 122 -18.34 21.81 19.74
N TYR A 123 -17.71 22.73 20.47
CA TYR A 123 -17.34 22.59 21.88
C TYR A 123 -18.54 22.21 22.76
N LEU A 124 -18.31 21.46 23.85
CA LEU A 124 -19.33 21.26 24.88
C LEU A 124 -19.79 22.61 25.43
N GLN A 125 -21.08 22.89 25.35
CA GLN A 125 -21.65 24.17 25.74
C GLN A 125 -21.98 24.21 27.24
N VAL A 126 -22.06 25.42 27.78
CA VAL A 126 -22.65 25.66 29.10
C VAL A 126 -24.13 25.25 29.11
N PRO A 127 -24.65 24.77 30.26
CA PRO A 127 -26.06 24.54 30.43
C PRO A 127 -26.90 25.80 30.14
N PRO A 128 -28.14 25.66 29.63
CA PRO A 128 -28.99 26.78 29.28
C PRO A 128 -29.17 27.80 30.40
N VAL A 129 -29.08 29.08 30.04
CA VAL A 129 -29.23 30.22 30.95
C VAL A 129 -30.57 30.90 30.72
N MET A 130 -31.13 31.50 31.78
CA MET A 130 -32.36 32.27 31.64
C MET A 130 -32.08 33.61 30.95
N ALA A 131 -32.79 33.92 29.87
CA ALA A 131 -32.75 35.23 29.24
C ALA A 131 -33.33 36.27 30.20
N LYS A 132 -32.55 37.31 30.50
CA LYS A 132 -32.89 38.33 31.52
C LYS A 132 -33.67 39.50 30.93
N ASP A 133 -33.37 39.87 29.69
CA ASP A 133 -33.82 41.10 29.04
C ASP A 133 -34.32 40.85 27.60
N GLY A 134 -34.97 41.86 27.02
CA GLY A 134 -35.45 41.81 25.63
C GLY A 134 -36.75 41.03 25.42
N PRO A 135 -37.11 40.69 24.16
CA PRO A 135 -38.40 40.08 23.79
C PRO A 135 -38.64 38.69 24.38
N ASN A 136 -37.54 38.03 24.73
CA ASN A 136 -37.48 36.63 25.13
C ASN A 136 -37.07 36.50 26.61
N ALA A 137 -37.09 37.60 27.37
CA ALA A 137 -36.91 37.57 28.81
C ALA A 137 -37.85 36.53 29.45
N GLY A 138 -37.30 35.66 30.31
CA GLY A 138 -38.02 34.53 30.89
C GLY A 138 -38.06 33.25 30.04
N LYS A 139 -37.41 33.21 28.86
CA LYS A 139 -37.12 31.97 28.12
C LYS A 139 -35.72 31.45 28.41
N TRP A 140 -35.53 30.14 28.27
CA TRP A 140 -34.21 29.51 28.31
C TRP A 140 -33.43 29.78 27.02
N HIS A 141 -32.14 30.09 27.15
CA HIS A 141 -31.19 30.25 26.06
C HIS A 141 -30.14 29.15 26.16
N ALA A 142 -30.14 28.23 25.21
CA ALA A 142 -29.14 27.19 25.05
C ALA A 142 -27.92 27.71 24.26
N GLY A 143 -26.76 27.06 24.42
CA GLY A 143 -25.55 27.35 23.61
C GLY A 143 -25.63 26.87 22.15
N TYR A 144 -26.82 26.82 21.53
CA TYR A 144 -27.06 26.15 20.24
C TYR A 144 -26.21 26.67 19.07
N ALA A 145 -25.71 27.90 19.16
CA ALA A 145 -24.81 28.51 18.17
C ALA A 145 -23.35 28.07 18.30
N GLY A 146 -22.95 27.38 19.38
CA GLY A 146 -21.61 26.82 19.62
C GLY A 146 -20.62 27.72 20.36
N TYR A 147 -20.91 29.01 20.53
CA TYR A 147 -19.94 29.99 21.05
C TYR A 147 -19.81 30.02 22.59
N TRP A 148 -20.60 29.26 23.33
CA TRP A 148 -20.65 29.33 24.80
C TRP A 148 -20.02 28.10 25.45
N ALA A 149 -18.76 27.84 25.15
CA ALA A 149 -18.04 26.66 25.61
C ALA A 149 -17.93 26.59 27.15
N GLU A 150 -18.32 25.44 27.72
CA GLU A 150 -17.95 24.97 29.05
C GLU A 150 -16.60 24.22 28.99
N ASP A 151 -16.38 23.43 27.94
CA ASP A 151 -15.13 22.68 27.70
C ASP A 151 -14.72 22.72 26.23
N PHE A 152 -13.48 23.17 26.00
CA PHE A 152 -12.86 23.38 24.69
C PHE A 152 -12.25 22.11 24.07
N PHE A 153 -12.34 20.95 24.70
CA PHE A 153 -11.76 19.67 24.25
C PHE A 153 -12.80 18.56 24.00
N ASN A 154 -14.07 18.80 24.32
CA ASN A 154 -15.17 17.86 24.12
C ASN A 154 -16.17 18.40 23.08
N VAL A 155 -16.86 17.49 22.38
CA VAL A 155 -17.98 17.84 21.48
C VAL A 155 -19.26 17.94 22.31
N ASP A 156 -20.14 18.90 21.99
CA ASP A 156 -21.45 18.97 22.63
C ASP A 156 -22.34 17.75 22.28
N PRO A 157 -22.95 17.07 23.26
CA PRO A 157 -23.77 15.90 22.99
C PRO A 157 -24.93 16.16 22.02
N HIS A 158 -25.50 17.38 21.98
CA HIS A 158 -26.55 17.74 21.02
C HIS A 158 -26.05 17.75 19.57
N MET A 159 -24.76 18.02 19.34
CA MET A 159 -24.15 18.01 18.01
C MET A 159 -23.61 16.62 17.62
N GLY A 160 -23.18 15.81 18.59
CA GLY A 160 -22.70 14.44 18.38
C GLY A 160 -21.45 14.12 19.20
N SER A 161 -20.52 13.38 18.61
CA SER A 161 -19.24 13.00 19.22
C SER A 161 -18.03 13.47 18.41
N LEU A 162 -16.83 13.37 19.01
CA LEU A 162 -15.57 13.59 18.29
C LEU A 162 -15.41 12.63 17.10
N GLN A 163 -15.97 11.41 17.18
CA GLN A 163 -15.94 10.47 16.06
C GLN A 163 -16.86 10.93 14.92
N ASP A 164 -18.05 11.45 15.23
CA ASP A 164 -18.97 11.99 14.20
C ASP A 164 -18.34 13.15 13.42
N LEU A 165 -17.53 13.99 14.09
CA LEU A 165 -16.78 15.05 13.42
C LEU A 165 -15.66 14.50 12.51
N LYS A 166 -14.89 13.49 12.96
CA LYS A 166 -13.87 12.81 12.12
C LYS A 166 -14.53 12.14 10.90
N ASP A 167 -15.68 11.51 11.10
CA ASP A 167 -16.51 10.91 10.07
C ASP A 167 -17.03 11.94 9.05
N LEU A 168 -17.47 13.11 9.53
CA LEU A 168 -17.91 14.23 8.70
C LEU A 168 -16.78 14.79 7.83
N VAL A 169 -15.60 15.04 8.42
CA VAL A 169 -14.42 15.50 7.69
C VAL A 169 -14.02 14.48 6.61
N THR A 170 -14.01 13.19 6.97
CA THR A 170 -13.73 12.09 6.02
C THR A 170 -14.75 12.08 4.86
N ALA A 171 -16.04 12.26 5.15
CA ALA A 171 -17.09 12.35 4.13
C ALA A 171 -16.95 13.60 3.24
N ALA A 172 -16.54 14.74 3.81
CA ALA A 172 -16.27 15.97 3.07
C ALA A 172 -15.10 15.80 2.11
N HIS A 173 -13.96 15.28 2.58
CA HIS A 173 -12.77 14.99 1.77
C HIS A 173 -13.08 14.01 0.65
N ALA A 174 -13.88 12.97 0.90
CA ALA A 174 -14.36 12.03 -0.12
C ALA A 174 -15.24 12.67 -1.22
N LYS A 175 -15.81 13.86 -0.96
CA LYS A 175 -16.54 14.69 -1.92
C LYS A 175 -15.72 15.85 -2.50
N GLY A 176 -14.43 15.95 -2.15
CA GLY A 176 -13.57 17.07 -2.54
C GLY A 176 -13.98 18.40 -1.90
N LEU A 177 -14.56 18.34 -0.69
CA LEU A 177 -14.97 19.50 0.11
C LEU A 177 -14.01 19.67 1.30
N TYR A 178 -13.53 20.89 1.51
CA TYR A 178 -12.74 21.27 2.69
C TYR A 178 -13.66 21.62 3.87
N VAL A 179 -13.24 21.33 5.10
CA VAL A 179 -13.98 21.65 6.32
C VAL A 179 -13.30 22.78 7.09
N ILE A 180 -14.08 23.83 7.37
CA ILE A 180 -13.70 24.96 8.21
C ILE A 180 -14.42 24.81 9.55
N GLN A 181 -13.69 24.64 10.65
CA GLN A 181 -14.26 24.62 11.99
C GLN A 181 -14.17 26.02 12.61
N ASP A 182 -15.25 26.50 13.22
CA ASP A 182 -15.19 27.70 14.05
C ASP A 182 -14.43 27.45 15.36
N MET A 183 -13.67 28.44 15.80
CA MET A 183 -12.91 28.38 17.06
C MET A 183 -12.98 29.71 17.81
N VAL A 184 -13.04 29.61 19.13
CA VAL A 184 -13.12 30.75 20.05
C VAL A 184 -11.89 30.78 20.93
N VAL A 185 -11.19 31.92 20.97
CA VAL A 185 -10.06 32.17 21.90
C VAL A 185 -10.27 33.41 22.78
N ASN A 186 -11.40 34.11 22.60
CA ASN A 186 -11.72 35.31 23.37
C ASN A 186 -12.37 34.98 24.71
N HIS A 187 -13.40 34.13 24.73
CA HIS A 187 -14.28 33.96 25.88
C HIS A 187 -14.71 32.51 26.09
N ALA A 188 -15.15 32.18 27.30
CA ALA A 188 -15.93 30.98 27.63
C ALA A 188 -17.44 31.28 27.62
N GLY A 189 -18.29 30.28 27.88
CA GLY A 189 -19.74 30.46 27.99
C GLY A 189 -20.21 31.14 29.27
N TYR A 190 -21.45 31.62 29.27
CA TYR A 190 -22.08 32.19 30.46
C TYR A 190 -22.11 31.19 31.62
N GLU A 191 -21.74 31.65 32.82
CA GLU A 191 -21.71 30.83 34.04
C GLU A 191 -20.78 29.58 33.97
N ALA A 192 -19.85 29.55 33.00
CA ALA A 192 -18.93 28.43 32.81
C ALA A 192 -18.08 28.13 34.06
N GLN A 193 -17.95 26.86 34.44
CA GLN A 193 -17.37 26.50 35.75
C GLN A 193 -15.89 26.90 35.85
N MET A 194 -15.16 26.89 34.74
CA MET A 194 -13.76 27.34 34.70
C MET A 194 -13.57 28.78 35.18
N LYS A 195 -14.56 29.67 35.04
CA LYS A 195 -14.52 31.05 35.58
C LYS A 195 -14.41 31.07 37.10
N PHE A 196 -15.17 30.21 37.77
CA PHE A 196 -15.22 30.14 39.22
C PHE A 196 -14.03 29.34 39.79
N GLN A 197 -13.58 28.31 39.07
CA GLN A 197 -12.42 27.51 39.44
C GLN A 197 -11.09 28.24 39.22
N LYS A 198 -11.01 29.08 38.18
CA LYS A 198 -9.79 29.81 37.77
C LYS A 198 -10.08 31.29 37.49
N PRO A 199 -10.49 32.10 38.48
CA PRO A 199 -10.87 33.50 38.25
C PRO A 199 -9.73 34.36 37.67
N HIS A 200 -8.47 34.00 37.94
CA HIS A 200 -7.28 34.68 37.41
C HIS A 200 -6.96 34.36 35.92
N TRP A 201 -7.73 33.46 35.29
CA TRP A 201 -7.69 33.24 33.84
C TRP A 201 -8.53 34.27 33.05
N PHE A 202 -9.35 35.09 33.73
CA PHE A 202 -10.32 35.97 33.11
C PHE A 202 -10.11 37.43 33.51
N HIS A 203 -10.45 38.36 32.62
CA HIS A 203 -10.45 39.78 32.94
C HIS A 203 -11.60 40.15 33.89
N SER A 204 -11.31 41.05 34.84
CA SER A 204 -12.29 41.63 35.75
C SER A 204 -12.65 43.06 35.34
N GLY A 205 -13.91 43.33 35.06
CA GLY A 205 -14.39 44.68 34.74
C GLY A 205 -15.70 44.68 33.96
N THR A 206 -16.03 45.85 33.39
CA THR A 206 -17.15 46.07 32.47
C THR A 206 -16.63 46.80 31.24
N CYS A 207 -17.04 46.38 30.05
CA CYS A 207 -16.65 47.07 28.82
C CYS A 207 -17.21 48.51 28.80
N SER A 208 -16.33 49.46 28.54
CA SER A 208 -16.63 50.88 28.38
C SER A 208 -17.05 51.21 26.94
N THR A 209 -16.49 50.49 25.97
CA THR A 209 -16.88 50.54 24.55
C THR A 209 -16.99 49.14 23.95
N TRP A 210 -17.64 49.02 22.79
CA TRP A 210 -17.68 47.77 22.03
C TRP A 210 -16.31 47.37 21.45
N ASN A 211 -15.30 48.25 21.46
CA ASN A 211 -13.97 47.92 20.92
C ASN A 211 -12.96 47.51 22.00
N ASP A 212 -13.41 47.35 23.26
CA ASP A 212 -12.54 46.98 24.37
C ASP A 212 -12.11 45.50 24.26
N ILE A 213 -10.88 45.20 24.70
CA ILE A 213 -10.20 43.89 24.55
C ILE A 213 -9.81 43.24 25.89
N THR A 214 -10.31 43.79 27.00
CA THR A 214 -9.88 43.46 28.37
C THR A 214 -11.08 43.34 29.33
N CYS A 215 -12.23 42.89 28.81
CA CYS A 215 -13.50 42.96 29.52
C CYS A 215 -14.54 41.97 28.97
N PRO A 216 -15.53 41.54 29.78
CA PRO A 216 -16.63 40.68 29.35
C PRO A 216 -17.46 41.18 28.15
N LEU A 217 -17.08 40.80 26.93
CA LEU A 217 -17.88 41.05 25.71
C LEU A 217 -19.27 40.43 25.87
N ALA A 218 -20.32 41.24 25.74
CA ALA A 218 -21.71 40.86 26.04
C ALA A 218 -21.96 40.24 27.45
N GLY A 219 -20.99 40.31 28.36
CA GLY A 219 -21.02 39.65 29.67
C GLY A 219 -20.45 38.22 29.71
N LEU A 220 -19.94 37.71 28.59
CA LEU A 220 -19.25 36.42 28.50
C LEU A 220 -17.93 36.45 29.31
N PRO A 221 -17.51 35.36 29.96
CA PRO A 221 -16.22 35.31 30.66
C PRO A 221 -15.04 35.46 29.70
N ASP A 222 -14.46 36.66 29.68
CA ASP A 222 -13.39 37.09 28.79
C ASP A 222 -12.02 36.62 29.29
N PHE A 223 -11.31 35.82 28.48
CA PHE A 223 -10.01 35.25 28.81
C PHE A 223 -8.91 36.31 28.82
N ASN A 224 -7.95 36.17 29.73
CA ASN A 224 -6.74 36.98 29.75
C ASN A 224 -5.60 36.25 29.02
N GLN A 225 -5.42 36.50 27.71
CA GLN A 225 -4.40 35.85 26.88
C GLN A 225 -2.96 36.36 27.14
N GLN A 226 -2.76 37.31 28.07
CA GLN A 226 -1.44 37.64 28.62
C GLN A 226 -1.01 36.67 29.72
N ASN A 227 -1.96 35.95 30.35
CA ASN A 227 -1.65 34.83 31.23
C ASN A 227 -1.15 33.64 30.38
N SER A 228 0.05 33.14 30.68
CA SER A 228 0.65 32.03 29.93
C SER A 228 -0.17 30.74 30.03
N GLU A 229 -0.81 30.45 31.16
CA GLU A 229 -1.65 29.26 31.30
C GLU A 229 -2.86 29.29 30.36
N VAL A 230 -3.45 30.48 30.19
CA VAL A 230 -4.59 30.73 29.29
C VAL A 230 -4.13 30.61 27.84
N ARG A 231 -2.99 31.25 27.51
CA ARG A 231 -2.39 31.18 26.17
C ARG A 231 -2.09 29.73 25.78
N ASP A 232 -1.50 28.95 26.67
CA ASP A 232 -1.20 27.53 26.45
C ASP A 232 -2.47 26.68 26.34
N TYR A 233 -3.48 26.91 27.19
CA TYR A 233 -4.76 26.21 27.13
C TYR A 233 -5.47 26.40 25.77
N LEU A 234 -5.59 27.65 25.32
CA LEU A 234 -6.24 28.00 24.06
C LEU A 234 -5.44 27.50 22.85
N ASN A 235 -4.12 27.70 22.84
CA ASN A 235 -3.22 27.15 21.83
C ASN A 235 -3.35 25.62 21.72
N ASN A 236 -3.46 24.91 22.86
CA ASN A 236 -3.60 23.46 22.90
C ASN A 236 -4.98 22.98 22.44
N SER A 237 -6.07 23.74 22.67
CA SER A 237 -7.39 23.44 22.11
C SER A 237 -7.35 23.48 20.58
N THR A 238 -6.82 24.55 19.97
CA THR A 238 -6.66 24.64 18.51
C THR A 238 -5.90 23.43 17.97
N ARG A 239 -4.73 23.11 18.56
CA ARG A 239 -3.92 21.96 18.13
C ARG A 239 -4.68 20.65 18.26
N PHE A 240 -5.40 20.44 19.36
CA PHE A 240 -6.22 19.25 19.57
C PHE A 240 -7.21 19.05 18.43
N TRP A 241 -8.00 20.06 18.06
CA TRP A 241 -8.99 19.91 16.98
C TRP A 241 -8.31 19.68 15.62
N VAL A 242 -7.27 20.45 15.28
CA VAL A 242 -6.52 20.31 14.01
C VAL A 242 -5.90 18.91 13.88
N ASP A 243 -5.27 18.40 14.94
CA ASP A 243 -4.59 17.11 14.90
C ASP A 243 -5.53 15.91 15.08
N GLN A 244 -6.66 16.06 15.80
CA GLN A 244 -7.62 14.98 16.00
C GLN A 244 -8.59 14.80 14.83
N THR A 245 -9.03 15.89 14.18
CA THR A 245 -10.12 15.83 13.19
C THR A 245 -9.62 15.90 11.75
N GLY A 246 -8.47 16.55 11.50
CA GLY A 246 -7.98 16.80 10.15
C GLY A 246 -8.73 17.89 9.39
N ILE A 247 -9.40 18.82 10.08
CA ILE A 247 -9.97 20.05 9.49
C ILE A 247 -8.94 20.83 8.64
N ASP A 248 -9.41 21.46 7.57
CA ASP A 248 -8.57 22.14 6.60
C ASP A 248 -8.39 23.64 6.91
N ALA A 249 -9.36 24.23 7.61
CA ALA A 249 -9.27 25.61 8.05
C ALA A 249 -9.99 25.87 9.38
N ILE A 250 -9.69 27.04 9.94
CA ILE A 250 -10.32 27.62 11.11
C ILE A 250 -11.06 28.89 10.68
N ARG A 251 -12.29 29.09 11.13
CA ARG A 251 -12.83 30.45 11.30
C ARG A 251 -12.55 30.87 12.73
N MET A 252 -11.86 31.97 12.91
CA MET A 252 -11.52 32.47 14.25
C MET A 252 -12.53 33.53 14.67
N ASP A 253 -13.28 33.22 15.71
CA ASP A 253 -14.25 34.11 16.34
C ASP A 253 -13.59 35.35 16.96
N THR A 254 -14.31 36.47 16.94
CA THR A 254 -14.03 37.69 17.72
C THR A 254 -12.57 38.17 17.76
N MET A 255 -11.76 37.96 16.70
CA MET A 255 -10.32 38.27 16.69
C MET A 255 -9.97 39.71 17.11
N LYS A 256 -10.89 40.65 16.85
CA LYS A 256 -10.76 42.06 17.22
C LYS A 256 -10.68 42.32 18.73
N HIS A 257 -11.16 41.38 19.55
CA HIS A 257 -11.30 41.53 21.01
C HIS A 257 -10.13 40.90 21.80
N VAL A 258 -9.17 40.30 21.10
CA VAL A 258 -7.98 39.67 21.69
C VAL A 258 -6.76 40.57 21.48
N TYR A 259 -5.82 40.56 22.42
CA TYR A 259 -4.56 41.32 22.31
C TYR A 259 -3.79 41.03 21.01
N ASP A 260 -3.29 42.09 20.37
CA ASP A 260 -2.54 42.01 19.12
C ASP A 260 -1.27 41.12 19.20
N ASP A 261 -0.65 41.00 20.39
CA ASP A 261 0.56 40.19 20.61
C ASP A 261 0.30 38.68 20.66
N TYR A 262 -0.95 38.26 20.83
CA TYR A 262 -1.35 36.84 20.77
C TYR A 262 -1.26 36.27 19.36
N TRP A 263 -1.49 37.09 18.33
CA TRP A 263 -1.62 36.61 16.94
C TRP A 263 -0.31 36.18 16.26
N PRO A 264 0.83 36.90 16.39
CA PRO A 264 2.08 36.49 15.76
C PRO A 264 2.57 35.10 16.17
N GLN A 265 2.40 34.70 17.44
CA GLN A 265 2.73 33.33 17.88
C GLN A 265 1.72 32.29 17.40
N TYR A 266 0.45 32.69 17.27
CA TYR A 266 -0.64 31.81 16.86
C TYR A 266 -0.50 31.35 15.40
N PHE A 267 -0.07 32.26 14.52
CA PHE A 267 0.09 32.03 13.07
C PHE A 267 1.54 31.71 12.63
N ALA A 268 2.52 31.73 13.54
CA ALA A 268 3.91 31.38 13.22
C ALA A 268 4.03 29.95 12.68
N SER A 269 5.14 29.65 11.97
CA SER A 269 5.42 28.26 11.60
C SER A 269 5.66 27.40 12.85
N GLY A 270 5.00 26.24 12.92
CA GLY A 270 4.88 25.43 14.13
C GLY A 270 3.84 25.92 15.13
N GLY A 271 3.23 27.09 14.94
CA GLY A 271 2.13 27.64 15.74
C GLY A 271 0.85 26.78 15.69
N PRO A 272 -0.15 27.07 16.53
CA PRO A 272 -1.45 26.38 16.52
C PRO A 272 -2.18 26.48 15.18
N ALA A 273 -2.11 27.65 14.52
CA ALA A 273 -2.70 27.90 13.20
C ALA A 273 -1.63 28.23 12.16
N ASP A 274 -0.58 27.40 12.11
CA ASP A 274 0.41 27.42 11.03
C ASP A 274 -0.30 27.23 9.68
N ALA A 275 -0.24 28.25 8.82
CA ALA A 275 -0.93 28.30 7.53
C ALA A 275 -0.51 27.21 6.54
N SER A 276 0.61 26.51 6.79
CA SER A 276 1.00 25.32 6.02
C SER A 276 0.25 24.04 6.42
N LYS A 277 -0.43 24.05 7.57
CA LYS A 277 -1.16 22.91 8.17
C LYS A 277 -2.66 23.14 8.27
N VAL A 278 -3.08 24.36 8.59
CA VAL A 278 -4.49 24.76 8.70
C VAL A 278 -4.64 26.22 8.27
N TRP A 279 -5.56 26.53 7.37
CA TRP A 279 -5.82 27.92 6.98
C TRP A 279 -6.62 28.64 8.07
N THR A 280 -6.65 29.97 8.08
CA THR A 280 -7.53 30.71 8.99
C THR A 280 -8.16 31.93 8.32
N VAL A 281 -9.47 32.09 8.52
CA VAL A 281 -10.21 33.33 8.28
C VAL A 281 -10.62 33.95 9.61
N GLY A 282 -10.18 35.18 9.84
CA GLY A 282 -10.49 35.92 11.06
C GLY A 282 -11.77 36.74 10.98
N GLU A 283 -12.58 36.71 12.03
CA GLU A 283 -13.58 37.73 12.26
C GLU A 283 -12.99 38.98 12.91
N VAL A 284 -12.92 40.05 12.13
CA VAL A 284 -12.62 41.39 12.62
C VAL A 284 -13.82 42.25 12.23
N PHE A 285 -14.82 42.34 13.10
CA PHE A 285 -16.03 43.13 12.83
C PHE A 285 -15.68 44.62 12.87
N ASP A 286 -15.27 45.14 11.72
CA ASP A 286 -14.87 46.53 11.51
C ASP A 286 -14.98 46.89 10.01
N TYR A 287 -15.48 48.08 9.71
CA TYR A 287 -15.63 48.54 8.31
C TYR A 287 -14.38 49.27 7.78
N SER A 288 -13.33 49.43 8.60
CA SER A 288 -12.07 50.08 8.20
C SER A 288 -11.09 49.09 7.54
N PRO A 289 -10.72 49.28 6.25
CA PRO A 289 -9.71 48.47 5.60
C PRO A 289 -8.34 48.50 6.30
N ASP A 290 -7.99 49.59 6.99
CA ASP A 290 -6.73 49.68 7.75
C ASP A 290 -6.71 48.73 8.95
N ASN A 291 -7.85 48.58 9.65
CA ASN A 291 -7.98 47.68 10.79
C ASN A 291 -8.06 46.22 10.32
N LEU A 292 -8.84 45.92 9.27
CA LEU A 292 -8.87 44.58 8.66
C LEU A 292 -7.47 44.15 8.20
N ALA A 293 -6.74 45.03 7.53
CA ALA A 293 -5.37 44.77 7.08
C ALA A 293 -4.35 44.63 8.24
N LYS A 294 -4.63 45.19 9.42
CA LYS A 294 -3.78 45.03 10.62
C LYS A 294 -3.65 43.55 10.99
N TYR A 295 -4.76 42.83 11.09
CA TYR A 295 -4.75 41.41 11.51
C TYR A 295 -4.11 40.49 10.45
N MET A 296 -4.19 40.83 9.17
CA MET A 296 -3.40 40.15 8.13
C MET A 296 -1.90 40.39 8.26
N ARG A 297 -1.46 41.58 8.74
CA ARG A 297 -0.05 41.87 9.06
C ARG A 297 0.43 41.20 10.34
N LEU A 298 -0.48 40.93 11.29
CA LEU A 298 -0.20 40.16 12.51
C LEU A 298 -0.09 38.63 12.25
N GLY A 299 -0.30 38.19 11.02
CA GLY A 299 -0.07 36.81 10.57
C GLY A 299 -1.31 36.08 10.03
N SER A 300 -2.51 36.63 10.21
CA SER A 300 -3.74 35.94 9.77
C SER A 300 -3.73 35.71 8.24
N PRO A 301 -3.93 34.48 7.75
CA PRO A 301 -3.97 34.20 6.32
C PRO A 301 -5.09 34.95 5.59
N SER A 302 -6.24 35.12 6.25
CA SER A 302 -7.43 35.82 5.76
C SER A 302 -8.18 36.52 6.90
N VAL A 303 -9.04 37.49 6.55
CA VAL A 303 -10.09 38.04 7.41
C VAL A 303 -11.36 38.25 6.57
N PHE A 304 -12.52 38.34 7.22
CA PHE A 304 -13.78 38.70 6.55
C PHE A 304 -13.78 40.16 6.07
N ASP A 305 -14.22 40.38 4.82
CA ASP A 305 -14.27 41.70 4.18
C ASP A 305 -15.54 42.48 4.56
N PHE A 306 -15.63 42.86 5.84
CA PHE A 306 -16.76 43.66 6.36
C PHE A 306 -16.90 45.00 5.63
N ALA A 307 -15.78 45.62 5.20
CA ALA A 307 -15.80 46.87 4.43
C ALA A 307 -16.55 46.71 3.10
N LEU A 308 -16.22 45.67 2.32
CA LEU A 308 -16.90 45.39 1.05
C LEU A 308 -18.34 44.91 1.28
N GLN A 309 -18.59 44.08 2.30
CA GLN A 309 -19.94 43.64 2.67
C GLN A 309 -20.87 44.83 2.91
N GLN A 310 -20.42 45.82 3.71
CA GLN A 310 -21.22 47.00 4.03
C GLN A 310 -21.48 47.89 2.80
N ALA A 311 -20.49 48.03 1.92
CA ALA A 311 -20.63 48.74 0.65
C ALA A 311 -21.60 48.05 -0.32
N MET A 312 -21.55 46.72 -0.43
CA MET A 312 -22.46 45.93 -1.27
C MET A 312 -23.90 45.99 -0.75
N VAL A 313 -24.13 45.85 0.57
CA VAL A 313 -25.46 46.02 1.19
C VAL A 313 -26.01 47.42 0.94
N ASN A 314 -25.22 48.47 1.18
CA ASN A 314 -25.68 49.84 0.99
C ASN A 314 -25.98 50.16 -0.49
N SER A 315 -25.16 49.68 -1.42
CA SER A 315 -25.35 49.92 -2.85
C SER A 315 -26.50 49.10 -3.43
N LEU A 316 -26.42 47.77 -3.32
CA LEU A 316 -27.31 46.87 -4.04
C LEU A 316 -28.56 46.54 -3.23
N GLY A 317 -28.46 46.36 -1.91
CA GLY A 317 -29.61 46.11 -1.04
C GLY A 317 -30.43 47.37 -0.76
N LYS A 318 -29.78 48.48 -0.38
CA LYS A 318 -30.44 49.73 0.05
C LYS A 318 -30.53 50.82 -1.04
N ARG A 319 -30.44 50.43 -2.32
CA ARG A 319 -30.51 51.31 -3.52
C ARG A 319 -29.46 52.44 -3.59
N GLY A 320 -28.32 52.33 -2.91
CA GLY A 320 -27.22 53.31 -2.95
C GLY A 320 -26.35 53.28 -4.23
N SER A 321 -25.39 54.20 -4.31
CA SER A 321 -24.41 54.23 -5.41
C SER A 321 -23.30 53.19 -5.26
N LEU A 322 -22.99 52.50 -6.36
CA LEU A 322 -21.83 51.61 -6.50
C LEU A 322 -20.48 52.35 -6.37
N ASP A 323 -20.47 53.68 -6.30
CA ASP A 323 -19.29 54.45 -5.89
C ASP A 323 -18.73 53.98 -4.52
N SER A 324 -19.59 53.50 -3.61
CA SER A 324 -19.13 52.98 -2.32
C SER A 324 -18.39 51.64 -2.45
N VAL A 325 -18.78 50.78 -3.39
CA VAL A 325 -18.05 49.54 -3.72
C VAL A 325 -16.70 49.87 -4.36
N SER A 326 -16.69 50.78 -5.35
CA SER A 326 -15.45 51.29 -5.97
C SER A 326 -14.50 51.87 -4.91
N GLY A 327 -15.01 52.70 -3.98
CA GLY A 327 -14.21 53.33 -2.93
C GLY A 327 -13.60 52.35 -1.92
N VAL A 328 -14.17 51.16 -1.72
CA VAL A 328 -13.55 50.08 -0.95
C VAL A 328 -12.48 49.36 -1.79
N LEU A 329 -12.78 48.99 -3.04
CA LEU A 329 -11.83 48.29 -3.92
C LEU A 329 -10.60 49.14 -4.25
N ALA A 330 -10.75 50.46 -4.35
CA ALA A 330 -9.63 51.41 -4.49
C ALA A 330 -8.64 51.41 -3.31
N GLN A 331 -9.01 50.80 -2.18
CA GLN A 331 -8.18 50.64 -0.98
C GLN A 331 -7.56 49.25 -0.85
N ASP A 332 -7.71 48.36 -1.84
CA ASP A 332 -7.16 46.99 -1.79
C ASP A 332 -5.64 46.93 -1.56
N SER A 333 -4.90 47.99 -1.91
CA SER A 333 -3.45 48.12 -1.65
C SER A 333 -3.06 48.27 -0.17
N LYS A 334 -4.03 48.51 0.73
CA LYS A 334 -3.79 48.55 2.19
C LYS A 334 -3.55 47.15 2.78
N TYR A 335 -4.09 46.12 2.14
CA TYR A 335 -3.95 44.73 2.55
C TYR A 335 -2.63 44.15 2.04
N PRO A 336 -1.98 43.23 2.79
CA PRO A 336 -0.84 42.47 2.26
C PRO A 336 -1.17 41.71 0.96
N ASP A 337 -2.44 41.31 0.78
CA ASP A 337 -2.98 40.67 -0.43
C ASP A 337 -4.52 40.60 -0.32
N ALA A 338 -5.23 41.58 -0.88
CA ALA A 338 -6.70 41.66 -0.82
C ALA A 338 -7.41 40.46 -1.46
N ALA A 339 -6.75 39.70 -2.35
CA ALA A 339 -7.35 38.51 -2.95
C ALA A 339 -7.46 37.32 -1.99
N ARG A 340 -6.89 37.40 -0.77
CA ARG A 340 -7.10 36.41 0.32
C ARG A 340 -8.30 36.71 1.22
N LEU A 341 -8.94 37.87 1.11
CA LEU A 341 -10.07 38.24 1.95
C LEU A 341 -11.29 37.33 1.69
N THR A 342 -12.03 36.98 2.75
CA THR A 342 -13.27 36.22 2.62
C THR A 342 -14.45 37.19 2.47
N THR A 343 -15.11 37.16 1.31
CA THR A 343 -16.22 38.05 0.98
C THR A 343 -17.55 37.39 1.30
N PHE A 344 -18.54 38.18 1.75
CA PHE A 344 -19.86 37.69 2.16
C PHE A 344 -20.90 38.80 2.01
N LEU A 345 -22.19 38.44 2.07
CA LEU A 345 -23.32 39.37 2.02
C LEU A 345 -24.06 39.43 3.36
N ASP A 346 -24.28 38.27 3.96
CA ASP A 346 -24.81 38.06 5.31
C ASP A 346 -24.12 36.86 5.97
N ASN A 347 -24.25 36.78 7.30
CA ASN A 347 -23.75 35.68 8.13
C ASN A 347 -24.66 35.51 9.35
N HIS A 348 -24.17 34.92 10.44
CA HIS A 348 -24.96 34.67 11.65
C HIS A 348 -25.25 35.94 12.49
N ASP A 349 -24.45 37.01 12.35
CA ASP A 349 -24.46 38.21 13.22
C ASP A 349 -24.74 39.54 12.49
N LYS A 350 -24.60 39.56 11.16
CA LYS A 350 -25.18 40.61 10.30
C LYS A 350 -26.64 40.30 10.02
N ARG A 351 -27.48 41.29 9.72
CA ARG A 351 -28.85 41.06 9.19
C ARG A 351 -28.79 40.31 7.85
N ARG A 352 -29.80 39.49 7.53
CA ARG A 352 -29.92 38.88 6.18
C ARG A 352 -29.95 39.99 5.14
N PHE A 353 -29.30 39.76 4.00
CA PHE A 353 -29.26 40.74 2.91
C PHE A 353 -30.68 41.10 2.43
N MET A 354 -31.60 40.12 2.42
CA MET A 354 -33.02 40.32 2.12
C MET A 354 -33.68 41.32 3.09
N SER A 355 -33.46 41.16 4.40
CA SER A 355 -34.07 42.02 5.43
C SER A 355 -33.52 43.45 5.39
N GLU A 356 -32.21 43.62 5.17
CA GLU A 356 -31.54 44.94 5.10
C GLU A 356 -32.21 45.90 4.09
N GLY A 357 -32.73 45.39 2.97
CA GLY A 357 -33.47 46.19 1.99
C GLY A 357 -34.97 46.31 2.27
N ILE A 358 -35.62 45.23 2.71
CA ILE A 358 -37.06 45.22 3.03
C ILE A 358 -37.37 46.19 4.17
N GLU A 359 -36.53 46.24 5.22
CA GLU A 359 -36.68 47.14 6.37
C GLU A 359 -36.60 48.63 5.97
N VAL A 360 -35.95 48.96 4.85
CA VAL A 360 -35.89 50.33 4.29
C VAL A 360 -36.85 50.55 3.11
N GLY A 361 -37.84 49.67 2.91
CA GLY A 361 -38.92 49.84 1.95
C GLY A 361 -38.65 49.33 0.53
N VAL A 362 -37.64 48.48 0.33
CA VAL A 362 -37.42 47.81 -0.96
C VAL A 362 -38.35 46.58 -1.08
N PRO A 363 -39.18 46.46 -2.14
CA PRO A 363 -40.07 45.31 -2.32
C PRO A 363 -39.33 43.98 -2.38
N GLU A 364 -39.95 42.89 -1.87
CA GLU A 364 -39.30 41.58 -1.78
C GLU A 364 -38.87 41.03 -3.15
N ASN A 365 -39.71 41.14 -4.19
CA ASN A 365 -39.38 40.68 -5.53
C ASN A 365 -38.15 41.39 -6.10
N GLU A 366 -38.04 42.70 -5.87
CA GLU A 366 -36.87 43.50 -6.20
C GLU A 366 -35.64 43.10 -5.36
N MET A 367 -35.82 42.79 -4.08
CA MET A 367 -34.72 42.30 -3.24
C MET A 367 -34.15 40.96 -3.69
N ARG A 368 -34.98 40.08 -4.28
CA ARG A 368 -34.53 38.82 -4.89
C ARG A 368 -33.61 39.09 -6.10
N GLU A 369 -33.94 40.07 -6.94
CA GLU A 369 -33.09 40.51 -8.07
C GLU A 369 -31.78 41.15 -7.55
N ARG A 370 -31.88 42.02 -6.56
CA ARG A 370 -30.73 42.70 -5.93
C ARG A 370 -29.79 41.72 -5.21
N LEU A 371 -30.31 40.63 -4.65
CA LEU A 371 -29.48 39.56 -4.08
C LEU A 371 -28.75 38.75 -5.17
N ASP A 372 -29.35 38.45 -6.32
CA ASP A 372 -28.60 37.90 -7.47
C ASP A 372 -27.52 38.88 -7.92
N ALA A 373 -27.82 40.17 -8.06
CA ALA A 373 -26.81 41.17 -8.43
C ALA A 373 -25.64 41.23 -7.45
N ALA A 374 -25.91 41.27 -6.14
CA ALA A 374 -24.88 41.30 -5.11
C ALA A 374 -24.07 40.00 -5.04
N THR A 375 -24.73 38.85 -5.15
CA THR A 375 -24.07 37.53 -5.18
C THR A 375 -23.20 37.40 -6.42
N SER A 376 -23.71 37.81 -7.58
CA SER A 376 -22.97 37.84 -8.85
C SER A 376 -21.74 38.75 -8.74
N LEU A 377 -21.87 39.97 -8.24
CA LEU A 377 -20.75 40.89 -8.03
C LEU A 377 -19.69 40.28 -7.11
N MET A 378 -20.10 39.76 -5.95
CA MET A 378 -19.20 39.11 -4.98
C MET A 378 -18.39 37.97 -5.62
N TYR A 379 -19.01 37.16 -6.48
CA TYR A 379 -18.34 36.06 -7.19
C TYR A 379 -17.41 36.53 -8.32
N MET A 380 -17.67 37.69 -8.93
CA MET A 380 -16.83 38.27 -9.98
C MET A 380 -15.65 39.11 -9.45
N LEU A 381 -15.68 39.48 -8.17
CA LEU A 381 -14.60 40.19 -7.47
C LEU A 381 -13.50 39.25 -6.94
N ARG A 382 -12.44 39.86 -6.40
CA ARG A 382 -11.35 39.19 -5.68
C ARG A 382 -11.79 38.71 -4.30
N GLY A 383 -11.05 37.75 -3.75
CA GLY A 383 -11.38 37.12 -2.47
C GLY A 383 -12.12 35.80 -2.61
N THR A 384 -12.40 35.16 -1.48
CA THR A 384 -13.06 33.86 -1.35
C THR A 384 -14.53 34.07 -0.97
N PRO A 385 -15.51 33.81 -1.84
CA PRO A 385 -16.92 34.03 -1.51
C PRO A 385 -17.43 33.03 -0.48
N SER A 386 -18.15 33.53 0.52
CA SER A 386 -18.84 32.78 1.55
C SER A 386 -20.34 33.05 1.48
N ILE A 387 -21.14 31.98 1.37
CA ILE A 387 -22.60 31.99 1.36
C ILE A 387 -23.10 31.38 2.67
N TYR A 388 -23.99 32.08 3.36
CA TYR A 388 -24.63 31.57 4.57
C TYR A 388 -25.88 30.76 4.22
N TYR A 389 -26.10 29.63 4.90
CA TYR A 389 -27.23 28.74 4.60
C TYR A 389 -28.56 29.48 4.58
N GLY A 390 -29.43 29.16 3.62
CA GLY A 390 -30.72 29.83 3.46
C GLY A 390 -30.67 31.06 2.56
N THR A 391 -29.50 31.65 2.33
CA THR A 391 -29.36 32.78 1.38
C THR A 391 -29.69 32.32 -0.04
N GLU A 392 -29.41 31.06 -0.40
CA GLU A 392 -29.77 30.46 -1.70
C GLU A 392 -31.27 30.26 -1.92
N ILE A 393 -32.10 30.31 -0.87
CA ILE A 393 -33.57 30.31 -0.94
C ILE A 393 -34.19 31.65 -0.55
N TYR A 394 -33.38 32.71 -0.49
CA TYR A 394 -33.80 34.07 -0.13
C TYR A 394 -34.43 34.18 1.27
N MET A 395 -33.91 33.43 2.25
CA MET A 395 -34.38 33.53 3.64
C MET A 395 -34.28 34.96 4.16
N GLN A 396 -35.39 35.46 4.70
CA GLN A 396 -35.48 36.71 5.43
C GLN A 396 -35.18 36.43 6.90
N GLY A 397 -34.33 37.25 7.51
CA GLY A 397 -34.04 37.19 8.94
C GLY A 397 -35.07 38.02 9.69
N LYS A 398 -35.67 37.46 10.74
CA LYS A 398 -36.63 38.17 11.62
C LYS A 398 -35.95 38.83 12.83
N GLY A 399 -34.63 38.65 12.96
CA GLY A 399 -33.81 39.15 14.06
C GLY A 399 -33.91 38.29 15.33
N ASP A 400 -32.88 38.40 16.18
CA ASP A 400 -32.65 37.64 17.44
C ASP A 400 -33.93 37.31 18.23
N PRO A 401 -34.16 36.02 18.50
CA PRO A 401 -35.13 35.33 17.66
C PRO A 401 -36.53 35.77 18.06
N TYR A 402 -37.07 36.62 17.18
CA TYR A 402 -38.45 37.10 17.16
C TYR A 402 -38.82 38.19 18.19
N ASN A 403 -37.89 39.10 18.57
CA ASN A 403 -38.10 40.58 18.58
C ASN A 403 -37.06 41.42 19.36
N ASN A 404 -35.75 41.18 19.25
CA ASN A 404 -34.79 42.10 19.86
C ASN A 404 -34.83 43.44 19.09
N PRO A 405 -34.99 44.63 19.73
CA PRO A 405 -34.93 45.91 19.01
C PRO A 405 -33.59 46.14 18.27
N ALA A 406 -32.53 45.38 18.57
CA ALA A 406 -31.30 45.32 17.78
C ALA A 406 -31.27 44.20 16.71
N GLY A 407 -31.98 43.09 16.93
CA GLY A 407 -32.23 41.98 15.99
C GLY A 407 -31.03 41.38 15.22
N GLN A 408 -29.90 41.13 15.88
CA GLN A 408 -28.65 40.68 15.24
C GLN A 408 -28.46 39.15 15.13
N THR A 409 -29.51 38.36 14.80
CA THR A 409 -29.26 36.94 14.48
C THR A 409 -30.15 36.42 13.36
N ASN A 410 -29.52 35.73 12.41
CA ASN A 410 -30.14 35.11 11.23
C ASN A 410 -30.19 33.57 11.38
N ARG A 411 -30.78 33.07 12.45
CA ARG A 411 -30.60 31.67 12.91
C ARG A 411 -31.87 30.82 12.76
N GLU A 412 -32.71 31.15 11.78
CA GLU A 412 -33.91 30.38 11.42
C GLU A 412 -33.57 29.02 10.78
N ASP A 413 -34.43 28.01 10.91
CA ASP A 413 -34.18 26.66 10.37
C ASP A 413 -34.11 26.61 8.84
N MET A 414 -33.24 25.74 8.32
CA MET A 414 -33.04 25.57 6.88
C MET A 414 -34.21 24.84 6.20
N ASN A 415 -34.84 25.50 5.22
CA ASN A 415 -35.91 24.89 4.42
C ASN A 415 -35.39 24.26 3.11
N PHE A 416 -34.91 23.01 3.17
CA PHE A 416 -34.46 22.28 1.97
C PHE A 416 -35.50 22.14 0.86
N SER A 417 -36.80 22.16 1.17
CA SER A 417 -37.86 21.97 0.16
C SER A 417 -37.93 23.13 -0.85
N ALA A 418 -37.41 24.31 -0.49
CA ALA A 418 -37.39 25.50 -1.35
C ALA A 418 -36.16 25.56 -2.28
N VAL A 419 -35.16 24.68 -2.11
CA VAL A 419 -33.88 24.77 -2.84
C VAL A 419 -34.05 24.42 -4.32
N SER A 420 -34.81 23.35 -4.62
CA SER A 420 -34.97 22.84 -6.00
C SER A 420 -35.72 23.78 -6.94
N SER A 421 -36.53 24.71 -6.40
CA SER A 421 -37.27 25.73 -7.13
C SER A 421 -36.61 27.11 -7.10
N SER A 422 -35.49 27.29 -6.39
CA SER A 422 -34.85 28.60 -6.23
C SER A 422 -33.99 29.00 -7.43
N PRO A 423 -34.27 30.15 -8.09
CA PRO A 423 -33.39 30.69 -9.12
C PRO A 423 -31.98 31.00 -8.62
N LEU A 424 -31.83 31.39 -7.35
CA LEU A 424 -30.52 31.73 -6.76
C LEU A 424 -29.66 30.49 -6.48
N ALA A 425 -30.26 29.35 -6.16
CA ALA A 425 -29.51 28.08 -6.06
C ALA A 425 -28.91 27.69 -7.42
N ALA A 426 -29.70 27.74 -8.49
CA ALA A 426 -29.21 27.53 -9.86
C ALA A 426 -28.17 28.59 -10.29
N ARG A 427 -28.34 29.84 -9.84
CA ARG A 427 -27.39 30.93 -10.08
C ARG A 427 -26.05 30.68 -9.40
N LEU A 428 -26.04 30.18 -8.16
CA LEU A 428 -24.81 29.81 -7.45
C LEU A 428 -24.04 28.71 -8.18
N THR A 429 -24.72 27.71 -8.75
CA THR A 429 -24.07 26.71 -9.63
C THR A 429 -23.35 27.38 -10.81
N ALA A 430 -24.00 28.34 -11.49
CA ALA A 430 -23.38 29.05 -12.61
C ALA A 430 -22.20 29.95 -12.18
N LEU A 431 -22.31 30.63 -11.04
CA LEU A 431 -21.26 31.50 -10.50
C LEU A 431 -20.03 30.71 -10.00
N ASN A 432 -20.25 29.60 -9.28
CA ASN A 432 -19.18 28.67 -8.90
C ASN A 432 -18.49 28.08 -10.14
N LYS A 433 -19.26 27.69 -11.16
CA LYS A 433 -18.71 27.22 -12.44
C LYS A 433 -17.85 28.28 -13.12
N ALA A 434 -18.32 29.54 -13.19
CA ALA A 434 -17.57 30.63 -13.80
C ALA A 434 -16.22 30.87 -13.09
N ARG A 435 -16.19 30.87 -11.74
CA ARG A 435 -14.92 30.99 -10.98
C ARG A 435 -13.97 29.82 -11.22
N LYS A 436 -14.49 28.62 -11.44
CA LYS A 436 -13.71 27.41 -11.75
C LYS A 436 -13.10 27.46 -13.16
N ASP A 437 -13.90 27.85 -14.15
CA ASP A 437 -13.49 27.90 -15.56
C ASP A 437 -12.55 29.08 -15.84
N TYR A 438 -12.82 30.27 -15.27
CA TYR A 438 -12.13 31.52 -15.60
C TYR A 438 -11.21 31.96 -14.47
N LYS A 439 -9.94 31.51 -14.53
CA LYS A 439 -8.91 31.79 -13.51
C LYS A 439 -8.61 33.28 -13.30
N ALA A 440 -8.97 34.14 -14.25
CA ALA A 440 -8.97 35.60 -14.04
C ALA A 440 -9.85 36.03 -12.84
N LEU A 441 -10.93 35.32 -12.53
CA LEU A 441 -11.80 35.63 -11.39
C LEU A 441 -11.18 35.28 -10.02
N THR A 442 -10.32 34.26 -9.96
CA THR A 442 -9.71 33.80 -8.70
C THR A 442 -8.31 34.39 -8.47
N GLY A 443 -7.51 34.54 -9.53
CA GLY A 443 -6.12 35.02 -9.46
C GLY A 443 -5.82 36.31 -10.24
N GLY A 444 -6.77 36.83 -11.02
CA GLY A 444 -6.55 38.02 -11.86
C GLY A 444 -6.68 39.35 -11.13
N ASN A 445 -5.87 40.32 -11.53
CA ASN A 445 -5.89 41.69 -11.04
C ASN A 445 -7.21 42.38 -11.39
N TYR A 446 -7.70 43.22 -10.48
CA TYR A 446 -8.84 44.12 -10.72
C TYR A 446 -8.37 45.37 -11.48
N SER A 447 -9.18 45.86 -12.42
CA SER A 447 -8.95 47.14 -13.08
C SER A 447 -10.31 47.81 -13.38
N GLU A 448 -10.59 48.92 -12.71
CA GLU A 448 -11.80 49.71 -12.93
C GLU A 448 -11.81 50.28 -14.36
N LEU A 449 -12.95 50.15 -15.04
CA LEU A 449 -13.20 50.64 -16.40
C LEU A 449 -14.26 51.75 -16.42
N TRP A 450 -15.20 51.71 -15.48
CA TRP A 450 -16.26 52.69 -15.29
C TRP A 450 -16.77 52.63 -13.84
N LYS A 451 -17.17 53.76 -13.28
CA LYS A 451 -17.91 53.86 -12.02
C LYS A 451 -18.94 55.01 -12.11
N PRO A 452 -19.96 55.06 -11.21
CA PRO A 452 -21.03 56.03 -11.35
C PRO A 452 -20.57 57.50 -11.29
N ASN A 453 -19.67 57.85 -10.36
CA ASN A 453 -19.25 59.23 -10.07
C ASN A 453 -20.46 60.20 -9.94
N GLY A 454 -21.52 59.77 -9.26
CA GLY A 454 -22.78 60.53 -9.15
C GLY A 454 -23.68 60.56 -10.41
N GLY A 455 -23.26 59.93 -11.51
CA GLY A 455 -24.06 59.70 -12.72
C GLY A 455 -24.85 58.39 -12.67
N THR A 456 -25.07 57.78 -13.84
CA THR A 456 -25.74 56.47 -13.97
C THR A 456 -25.06 55.41 -13.09
N ASN A 457 -25.85 54.66 -12.30
CA ASN A 457 -25.36 53.67 -11.33
C ASN A 457 -24.83 52.38 -11.99
N LEU A 458 -23.77 52.54 -12.78
CA LEU A 458 -23.01 51.52 -13.49
C LEU A 458 -21.62 51.39 -12.87
N LEU A 459 -21.22 50.18 -12.49
CA LEU A 459 -19.83 49.83 -12.24
C LEU A 459 -19.36 48.87 -13.33
N ALA A 460 -18.22 49.15 -13.96
CA ALA A 460 -17.58 48.25 -14.91
C ALA A 460 -16.11 48.04 -14.53
N PHE A 461 -15.64 46.81 -14.59
CA PHE A 461 -14.24 46.48 -14.32
C PHE A 461 -13.79 45.28 -15.16
N SER A 462 -12.48 45.09 -15.28
CA SER A 462 -11.89 43.88 -15.84
C SER A 462 -11.15 43.09 -14.75
N ARG A 463 -11.11 41.78 -14.95
CA ARG A 463 -10.28 40.83 -14.23
C ARG A 463 -9.27 40.26 -15.21
N ASN A 464 -7.98 40.48 -14.94
CA ASN A 464 -6.90 40.23 -15.89
C ASN A 464 -5.84 39.31 -15.28
N LEU A 465 -5.53 38.18 -15.92
CA LEU A 465 -4.48 37.25 -15.50
C LEU A 465 -3.63 36.86 -16.71
N SER A 466 -2.30 36.90 -16.58
CA SER A 466 -1.39 36.62 -17.69
C SER A 466 -1.61 35.22 -18.24
N GLY A 467 -1.71 35.09 -19.56
CA GLY A 467 -1.96 33.82 -20.25
C GLY A 467 -3.38 33.26 -20.06
N GLN A 468 -4.34 34.05 -19.57
CA GLN A 468 -5.75 33.66 -19.43
C GLN A 468 -6.66 34.69 -20.11
N PRO A 469 -7.86 34.30 -20.60
CA PRO A 469 -8.84 35.25 -21.09
C PRO A 469 -9.27 36.23 -19.99
N SER A 470 -9.23 37.53 -20.29
CA SER A 470 -9.74 38.57 -19.41
C SER A 470 -11.27 38.53 -19.34
N VAL A 471 -11.81 38.80 -18.16
CA VAL A 471 -13.27 38.93 -17.94
C VAL A 471 -13.61 40.38 -17.67
N VAL A 472 -14.48 40.97 -18.50
CA VAL A 472 -15.09 42.28 -18.25
C VAL A 472 -16.45 42.09 -17.58
N VAL A 473 -16.65 42.77 -16.46
CA VAL A 473 -17.83 42.66 -15.61
C VAL A 473 -18.56 43.99 -15.61
N LEU A 474 -19.87 43.95 -15.78
CA LEU A 474 -20.79 45.09 -15.81
C LEU A 474 -21.84 44.89 -14.73
N VAL A 475 -22.02 45.88 -13.86
CA VAL A 475 -23.01 45.87 -12.77
C VAL A 475 -23.92 47.08 -12.89
N ASN A 476 -25.20 46.83 -13.12
CA ASN A 476 -26.26 47.82 -13.09
C ASN A 476 -26.93 47.80 -11.70
N GLY A 477 -26.65 48.81 -10.88
CA GLY A 477 -27.28 49.00 -9.57
C GLY A 477 -28.63 49.74 -9.60
N SER A 478 -29.05 50.21 -10.78
CA SER A 478 -30.26 50.99 -10.98
C SER A 478 -31.50 50.13 -11.27
N ASP A 479 -32.68 50.73 -11.07
CA ASP A 479 -34.00 50.13 -11.32
C ASP A 479 -34.41 50.15 -12.81
N GLN A 480 -33.53 50.58 -13.72
CA GLN A 480 -33.81 50.69 -15.15
C GLN A 480 -32.73 49.97 -15.97
N THR A 481 -33.07 49.53 -17.18
CA THR A 481 -32.08 49.01 -18.13
C THR A 481 -31.16 50.15 -18.57
N ILE A 482 -29.85 49.93 -18.50
CA ILE A 482 -28.84 50.89 -18.99
C ILE A 482 -28.51 50.58 -20.44
N ASP A 483 -28.66 51.56 -21.32
CA ASP A 483 -28.05 51.53 -22.65
C ASP A 483 -26.62 52.12 -22.59
N LEU A 484 -25.63 51.30 -22.92
CA LEU A 484 -24.23 51.71 -22.96
C LEU A 484 -23.92 52.63 -24.15
N ALA A 485 -24.69 52.58 -25.24
CA ALA A 485 -24.47 53.45 -26.39
C ALA A 485 -24.79 54.92 -26.04
N GLY A 486 -25.88 55.17 -25.33
CA GLY A 486 -26.22 56.48 -24.75
C GLY A 486 -25.19 57.05 -23.77
N LEU A 487 -24.31 56.20 -23.20
CA LEU A 487 -23.18 56.61 -22.35
C LEU A 487 -21.85 56.77 -23.14
N GLY A 488 -21.88 56.62 -24.47
CA GLY A 488 -20.68 56.66 -25.32
C GLY A 488 -19.82 55.40 -25.28
N GLY A 489 -20.35 54.29 -24.74
CA GLY A 489 -19.70 52.98 -24.61
C GLY A 489 -18.64 52.91 -23.50
N VAL A 490 -18.55 51.76 -22.83
CA VAL A 490 -17.55 51.52 -21.78
C VAL A 490 -16.18 51.24 -22.43
N PRO A 491 -15.10 51.96 -22.07
CA PRO A 491 -13.77 51.65 -22.57
C PRO A 491 -13.25 50.35 -21.94
N VAL A 492 -12.91 49.35 -22.75
CA VAL A 492 -12.39 48.05 -22.28
C VAL A 492 -10.90 47.84 -22.56
N GLY A 493 -10.26 48.76 -23.29
CA GLY A 493 -8.84 48.68 -23.64
C GLY A 493 -8.50 47.36 -24.34
N THR A 494 -7.47 46.67 -23.84
CA THR A 494 -7.06 45.35 -24.34
C THR A 494 -7.76 44.18 -23.64
N ALA A 495 -8.72 44.42 -22.74
CA ALA A 495 -9.41 43.34 -22.00
C ALA A 495 -10.40 42.55 -22.89
N LEU A 496 -10.83 43.12 -24.02
CA LEU A 496 -11.64 42.42 -25.03
C LEU A 496 -11.10 42.72 -26.44
N THR A 497 -11.07 41.69 -27.30
CA THR A 497 -10.59 41.82 -28.70
C THR A 497 -11.67 42.35 -29.63
N ALA A 498 -11.39 43.45 -30.34
CA ALA A 498 -12.28 44.00 -31.37
C ALA A 498 -12.59 42.97 -32.48
N GLY A 499 -13.83 42.93 -32.95
CA GLY A 499 -14.30 41.97 -33.96
C GLY A 499 -14.53 40.54 -33.46
N SER A 500 -14.23 40.23 -32.19
CA SER A 500 -14.56 38.93 -31.60
C SER A 500 -16.01 38.87 -31.09
N THR A 501 -16.62 37.68 -31.14
CA THR A 501 -17.88 37.41 -30.45
C THR A 501 -17.64 37.36 -28.94
N LEU A 502 -18.42 38.11 -28.18
CA LEU A 502 -18.35 38.09 -26.71
C LEU A 502 -19.15 36.91 -26.15
N THR A 503 -18.59 36.23 -25.16
CA THR A 503 -19.25 35.12 -24.44
C THR A 503 -19.59 35.58 -23.03
N GLU A 504 -20.86 35.49 -22.60
CA GLU A 504 -21.23 35.73 -21.21
C GLU A 504 -21.01 34.44 -20.40
N ILE A 505 -20.22 34.55 -19.33
CA ILE A 505 -19.60 33.38 -18.68
C ILE A 505 -20.50 32.69 -17.66
N THR A 506 -21.68 33.24 -17.37
CA THR A 506 -22.65 32.74 -16.40
C THR A 506 -23.95 32.25 -17.04
N GLY A 507 -24.02 32.25 -18.38
CA GLY A 507 -25.19 31.82 -19.17
C GLY A 507 -26.31 32.86 -19.27
N LYS A 508 -26.09 34.13 -18.91
CA LYS A 508 -27.10 35.19 -19.05
C LYS A 508 -27.16 35.70 -20.50
N SER A 509 -28.39 35.79 -21.02
CA SER A 509 -28.67 36.43 -22.30
C SER A 509 -28.21 37.89 -22.30
N ASN A 510 -27.56 38.32 -23.38
CA ASN A 510 -27.04 39.67 -23.55
C ASN A 510 -26.96 40.03 -25.05
N ASN A 511 -26.81 41.32 -25.35
CA ASN A 511 -26.60 41.86 -26.70
C ASN A 511 -25.28 42.67 -26.77
N LEU A 512 -24.30 42.35 -25.91
CA LEU A 512 -23.09 43.14 -25.75
C LEU A 512 -22.14 42.93 -26.94
N SER A 513 -21.56 44.02 -27.43
CA SER A 513 -20.63 44.01 -28.56
C SER A 513 -19.64 45.18 -28.47
N LEU A 514 -18.56 45.13 -29.24
CA LEU A 514 -17.61 46.23 -29.35
C LEU A 514 -17.93 47.09 -30.56
N ASN A 515 -18.01 48.41 -30.37
CA ASN A 515 -18.15 49.36 -31.47
C ASN A 515 -16.82 49.58 -32.21
N ALA A 516 -16.85 50.37 -33.29
CA ALA A 516 -15.67 50.65 -34.11
C ALA A 516 -14.51 51.34 -33.35
N GLN A 517 -14.77 51.95 -32.20
CA GLN A 517 -13.78 52.57 -31.31
C GLN A 517 -13.30 51.62 -30.20
N GLY A 518 -13.65 50.32 -30.26
CA GLY A 518 -13.25 49.32 -29.26
C GLY A 518 -13.94 49.50 -27.90
N ARG A 519 -15.10 50.18 -27.86
CA ARG A 519 -15.89 50.37 -26.63
C ARG A 519 -17.06 49.40 -26.58
N LEU A 520 -17.34 48.90 -25.38
CA LEU A 520 -18.43 47.97 -25.11
C LEU A 520 -19.77 48.71 -25.11
N ILE A 521 -20.66 48.27 -25.99
CA ILE A 521 -22.02 48.78 -26.21
C ILE A 521 -23.05 47.64 -26.08
N GLY A 522 -24.32 48.00 -25.96
CA GLY A 522 -25.43 47.08 -25.70
C GLY A 522 -26.20 47.49 -24.44
N SER A 523 -27.05 46.61 -23.94
CA SER A 523 -27.99 46.89 -22.86
C SER A 523 -27.73 46.00 -21.64
N ILE A 524 -27.71 46.59 -20.45
CA ILE A 524 -27.61 45.86 -19.18
C ILE A 524 -28.96 45.96 -18.46
N PRO A 525 -29.68 44.85 -18.23
CA PRO A 525 -30.96 44.86 -17.52
C PRO A 525 -30.86 45.53 -16.14
N ALA A 526 -31.97 46.09 -15.65
CA ALA A 526 -32.06 46.61 -14.28
C ALA A 526 -31.54 45.60 -13.25
N ARG A 527 -30.90 46.09 -12.17
CA ARG A 527 -30.48 45.28 -11.00
C ARG A 527 -29.73 44.00 -11.39
N SER A 528 -28.78 44.08 -12.32
CA SER A 528 -28.17 42.88 -12.90
C SER A 528 -26.65 42.99 -13.06
N VAL A 529 -26.03 41.82 -13.16
CA VAL A 529 -24.60 41.65 -13.46
C VAL A 529 -24.45 40.77 -14.69
N LEU A 530 -23.64 41.23 -15.64
CA LEU A 530 -23.18 40.48 -16.81
C LEU A 530 -21.65 40.41 -16.77
N ALA A 531 -21.07 39.25 -17.09
CA ALA A 531 -19.63 39.07 -17.16
C ALA A 531 -19.25 38.43 -18.51
N VAL A 532 -18.44 39.13 -19.31
CA VAL A 532 -18.11 38.73 -20.69
C VAL A 532 -16.62 38.59 -20.94
N THR A 533 -16.25 37.72 -21.88
CA THR A 533 -14.88 37.51 -22.36
C THR A 533 -14.84 37.49 -23.89
N SER A 534 -13.75 37.97 -24.49
CA SER A 534 -13.42 37.74 -25.91
C SER A 534 -12.65 36.44 -26.05
N GLY A 535 -13.09 35.53 -26.91
CA GLY A 535 -12.42 34.23 -27.08
C GLY A 535 -12.70 33.22 -25.96
N GLY A 536 -13.79 33.41 -25.22
CA GLY A 536 -14.46 32.26 -24.60
C GLY A 536 -14.82 31.26 -25.69
N SER A 537 -14.61 29.96 -25.44
CA SER A 537 -14.89 28.90 -26.41
C SER A 537 -16.40 28.77 -26.62
N ASN A 538 -16.94 29.62 -27.51
CA ASN A 538 -18.30 29.52 -28.00
C ASN A 538 -18.43 28.24 -28.82
N CYS A 539 -19.05 27.23 -28.21
CA CYS A 539 -19.70 26.18 -28.96
C CYS A 539 -20.96 26.76 -29.59
N THR A 540 -20.79 27.26 -30.82
CA THR A 540 -21.89 27.52 -31.74
C THR A 540 -22.65 26.23 -31.97
N ALA A 541 -23.98 26.30 -32.11
CA ALA A 541 -24.90 25.16 -32.13
C ALA A 541 -24.78 24.24 -33.37
N VAL A 542 -23.59 23.71 -33.60
CA VAL A 542 -23.28 22.58 -34.46
C VAL A 542 -23.56 21.32 -33.65
N ALA A 543 -24.11 20.28 -34.28
CA ALA A 543 -24.34 19.01 -33.58
C ALA A 543 -23.03 18.49 -32.96
N PHE A 544 -23.11 18.01 -31.72
CA PHE A 544 -21.99 17.35 -31.03
C PHE A 544 -21.42 16.21 -31.89
N THR A 545 -20.28 16.44 -32.53
CA THR A 545 -19.60 15.52 -33.46
C THR A 545 -18.46 14.68 -32.88
N PRO A 546 -17.69 15.09 -31.85
CA PRO A 546 -16.53 14.31 -31.43
C PRO A 546 -16.91 13.07 -30.63
N THR A 547 -16.88 11.92 -31.31
CA THR A 547 -16.68 10.62 -30.67
C THR A 547 -15.32 10.63 -29.95
N PRO A 548 -15.17 10.06 -28.72
CA PRO A 548 -13.87 10.03 -28.04
C PRO A 548 -12.83 9.29 -28.88
N THR A 549 -11.71 9.95 -29.18
CA THR A 549 -10.59 9.38 -29.96
C THR A 549 -9.53 8.76 -29.05
N ASN A 550 -8.74 7.85 -29.61
CA ASN A 550 -7.69 7.09 -28.90
C ASN A 550 -8.17 6.39 -27.60
N PHE A 551 -9.46 6.05 -27.47
CA PHE A 551 -9.96 5.33 -26.31
C PHE A 551 -9.37 3.93 -26.23
N LYS A 552 -8.41 3.78 -25.33
CA LYS A 552 -7.58 2.59 -25.14
C LYS A 552 -7.50 2.27 -23.66
N GLY A 553 -7.59 1.00 -23.34
CA GLY A 553 -7.36 0.51 -21.99
C GLY A 553 -6.04 -0.27 -21.91
N SER A 554 -5.36 -0.11 -20.79
CA SER A 554 -4.19 -0.90 -20.41
C SER A 554 -4.53 -1.75 -19.19
N ALA A 555 -4.04 -2.99 -19.20
CA ALA A 555 -4.28 -3.94 -18.13
C ALA A 555 -3.49 -3.54 -16.87
N ALA A 556 -4.13 -3.65 -15.70
CA ALA A 556 -3.45 -3.63 -14.42
C ALA A 556 -4.04 -4.66 -13.45
N ASP A 557 -3.41 -4.82 -12.28
CA ASP A 557 -3.82 -5.83 -11.31
C ASP A 557 -5.21 -5.48 -10.80
N LYS A 558 -6.17 -6.38 -11.07
CA LYS A 558 -7.59 -6.24 -10.75
C LYS A 558 -8.19 -4.91 -11.24
N SER A 559 -7.63 -4.35 -12.31
CA SER A 559 -7.98 -3.03 -12.79
C SER A 559 -7.70 -2.81 -14.28
N ALA A 560 -8.32 -1.79 -14.84
CA ALA A 560 -8.08 -1.31 -16.19
C ALA A 560 -7.83 0.19 -16.15
N LEU A 561 -6.63 0.62 -16.57
CA LEU A 561 -6.29 2.02 -16.74
C LEU A 561 -6.72 2.43 -18.15
N LEU A 562 -7.82 3.17 -18.23
CA LEU A 562 -8.38 3.67 -19.47
C LEU A 562 -7.85 5.07 -19.76
N SER A 563 -7.58 5.36 -21.03
CA SER A 563 -7.17 6.68 -21.51
C SER A 563 -7.81 6.98 -22.86
N TRP A 564 -8.03 8.26 -23.15
CA TRP A 564 -8.57 8.79 -24.39
C TRP A 564 -8.02 10.21 -24.61
N ASP A 565 -8.10 10.73 -25.82
CA ASP A 565 -7.73 12.13 -26.05
C ASP A 565 -8.72 13.04 -25.30
N GLN A 566 -8.22 14.11 -24.70
CA GLN A 566 -9.08 15.07 -24.01
C GLN A 566 -10.08 15.69 -25.00
N ILE A 567 -11.37 15.48 -24.76
CA ILE A 567 -12.44 15.99 -25.62
C ILE A 567 -12.63 17.47 -25.33
N ASN A 568 -11.90 18.31 -26.07
CA ASN A 568 -11.95 19.76 -25.98
C ASN A 568 -13.13 20.31 -26.79
N ASP A 569 -14.34 19.86 -26.47
CA ASP A 569 -15.60 20.34 -27.05
C ASP A 569 -16.52 20.87 -25.94
N CYS A 570 -16.92 22.12 -26.08
CA CYS A 570 -17.78 22.85 -25.14
C CYS A 570 -19.26 22.41 -25.15
N HIS A 571 -19.72 21.62 -26.14
CA HIS A 571 -21.02 20.96 -26.14
C HIS A 571 -21.04 19.67 -25.29
N LEU A 572 -19.88 19.18 -24.85
CA LEU A 572 -19.79 18.00 -23.99
C LEU A 572 -20.56 18.27 -22.69
N THR A 573 -21.76 17.70 -22.55
CA THR A 573 -22.61 17.84 -21.36
C THR A 573 -22.16 16.92 -20.24
N GLY A 574 -21.50 15.80 -20.55
CA GLY A 574 -20.83 14.94 -19.58
C GLY A 574 -20.05 13.79 -20.25
N LEU A 575 -19.18 13.15 -19.47
CA LEU A 575 -18.58 11.88 -19.82
C LEU A 575 -19.18 10.79 -18.92
N THR A 576 -19.43 9.63 -19.49
CA THR A 576 -19.83 8.44 -18.73
C THR A 576 -19.03 7.24 -19.16
N LEU A 577 -18.60 6.45 -18.19
CA LEU A 577 -17.95 5.17 -18.40
C LEU A 577 -18.87 4.05 -17.91
N GLN A 578 -19.12 3.08 -18.76
CA GLN A 578 -19.73 1.81 -18.39
C GLN A 578 -18.74 0.68 -18.67
N TYR A 579 -18.92 -0.45 -18.01
CA TYR A 579 -18.21 -1.67 -18.36
C TYR A 579 -19.08 -2.90 -18.14
N LYS A 580 -18.66 -4.00 -18.76
CA LYS A 580 -19.18 -5.34 -18.55
C LYS A 580 -18.07 -6.36 -18.80
N GLN A 581 -18.19 -7.55 -18.21
CA GLN A 581 -17.46 -8.70 -18.73
C GLN A 581 -17.90 -8.93 -20.19
N THR A 582 -16.98 -9.18 -21.11
CA THR A 582 -17.28 -9.23 -22.55
C THR A 582 -18.32 -10.30 -22.92
N SER A 583 -18.44 -11.36 -22.11
CA SER A 583 -19.45 -12.42 -22.24
C SER A 583 -20.86 -12.03 -21.74
N ALA A 584 -21.02 -10.91 -21.05
CA ALA A 584 -22.34 -10.43 -20.59
C ALA A 584 -23.08 -9.67 -21.70
N THR A 585 -24.41 -9.68 -21.67
CA THR A 585 -25.24 -9.01 -22.68
C THR A 585 -25.32 -7.50 -22.46
N SER A 586 -25.68 -7.07 -21.24
CA SER A 586 -25.84 -5.65 -20.85
C SER A 586 -24.58 -5.04 -20.22
N PHE A 587 -24.50 -3.70 -20.27
CA PHE A 587 -23.52 -2.90 -19.52
C PHE A 587 -24.03 -2.58 -18.10
N GLY A 588 -23.12 -2.47 -17.13
CA GLY A 588 -23.44 -2.03 -15.77
C GLY A 588 -23.82 -0.54 -15.68
N THR A 589 -24.12 -0.08 -14.46
CA THR A 589 -24.50 1.32 -14.18
C THR A 589 -23.43 2.32 -14.66
N PRO A 590 -23.80 3.43 -15.35
CA PRO A 590 -22.84 4.45 -15.76
C PRO A 590 -22.13 5.13 -14.59
N ILE A 591 -20.80 5.17 -14.66
CA ILE A 591 -19.94 6.00 -13.83
C ILE A 591 -19.82 7.36 -14.51
N THR A 592 -20.29 8.43 -13.85
CA THR A 592 -20.13 9.81 -14.35
C THR A 592 -18.71 10.29 -14.13
N LEU A 593 -18.07 10.84 -15.17
CA LEU A 593 -16.71 11.34 -15.16
C LEU A 593 -16.67 12.87 -15.33
N SER A 594 -15.57 13.51 -14.92
CA SER A 594 -15.33 14.92 -15.25
C SER A 594 -15.20 15.08 -16.77
N LYS A 595 -15.73 16.19 -17.32
CA LYS A 595 -15.58 16.57 -18.73
C LYS A 595 -14.11 16.70 -19.16
N THR A 596 -13.24 17.04 -18.21
CA THR A 596 -11.78 17.20 -18.42
C THR A 596 -11.00 15.90 -18.23
N SER A 597 -11.66 14.79 -17.82
CA SER A 597 -10.98 13.50 -17.72
C SER A 597 -10.55 13.05 -19.11
N SER A 598 -9.26 12.75 -19.25
CA SER A 598 -8.64 12.01 -20.37
C SER A 598 -8.23 10.59 -19.97
N SER A 599 -8.49 10.20 -18.71
CA SER A 599 -8.23 8.87 -18.18
C SER A 599 -9.16 8.53 -17.01
N TYR A 600 -9.32 7.23 -16.75
CA TYR A 600 -9.99 6.71 -15.56
C TYR A 600 -9.51 5.28 -15.26
N THR A 601 -9.40 4.93 -13.98
CA THR A 601 -9.02 3.57 -13.56
C THR A 601 -10.24 2.86 -13.00
N VAL A 602 -10.68 1.79 -13.66
CA VAL A 602 -11.70 0.88 -13.10
C VAL A 602 -10.97 -0.15 -12.25
N SER A 603 -11.32 -0.24 -10.97
CA SER A 603 -10.73 -1.17 -10.00
C SER A 603 -11.74 -2.22 -9.53
N GLY A 604 -11.27 -3.32 -8.95
CA GLY A 604 -12.13 -4.41 -8.47
C GLY A 604 -12.53 -5.41 -9.56
N LEU A 605 -11.80 -5.44 -10.68
CA LEU A 605 -11.98 -6.40 -11.77
C LEU A 605 -11.28 -7.72 -11.45
N THR A 606 -11.68 -8.81 -12.13
CA THR A 606 -11.01 -10.11 -12.01
C THR A 606 -9.95 -10.27 -13.10
N ASN A 607 -8.71 -10.57 -12.71
CA ASN A 607 -7.63 -10.82 -13.68
C ASN A 607 -7.94 -11.99 -14.61
N GLY A 608 -7.53 -11.89 -15.86
CA GLY A 608 -7.73 -12.93 -16.88
C GLY A 608 -9.15 -12.99 -17.49
N LEU A 609 -10.11 -12.20 -17.00
CA LEU A 609 -11.40 -12.02 -17.65
C LEU A 609 -11.36 -10.84 -18.62
N ASN A 610 -11.96 -10.99 -19.80
CA ASN A 610 -12.11 -9.88 -20.73
C ASN A 610 -13.26 -8.98 -20.28
N TYR A 611 -12.99 -7.68 -20.20
CA TYR A 611 -13.99 -6.65 -19.94
C TYR A 611 -14.05 -5.68 -21.12
N THR A 612 -15.26 -5.39 -21.59
CA THR A 612 -15.53 -4.34 -22.56
C THR A 612 -15.98 -3.10 -21.82
N PHE A 613 -15.27 -2.00 -22.03
CA PHE A 613 -15.53 -0.68 -21.48
C PHE A 613 -16.13 0.19 -22.57
N ARG A 614 -17.10 1.01 -22.20
CA ARG A 614 -17.77 1.97 -23.07
C ARG A 614 -17.61 3.36 -22.49
N LEU A 615 -16.87 4.21 -23.19
CA LEU A 615 -16.82 5.64 -22.91
C LEU A 615 -17.87 6.33 -23.78
N THR A 616 -18.90 6.87 -23.15
CA THR A 616 -19.94 7.66 -23.81
C THR A 616 -19.71 9.13 -23.51
N ALA A 617 -19.38 9.89 -24.55
CA ALA A 617 -19.45 11.34 -24.49
C ALA A 617 -20.89 11.80 -24.77
N ARG A 618 -21.44 12.57 -23.85
CA ARG A 618 -22.81 13.07 -23.89
C ARG A 618 -22.80 14.53 -24.32
N GLY A 619 -23.73 14.91 -25.18
CA GLY A 619 -23.82 16.26 -25.73
C GLY A 619 -25.18 16.54 -26.37
N SER A 620 -25.43 17.80 -26.72
CA SER A 620 -26.70 18.25 -27.33
C SER A 620 -27.03 17.60 -28.68
N GLY A 621 -26.02 17.05 -29.38
CA GLY A 621 -26.16 16.26 -30.62
C GLY A 621 -26.32 14.75 -30.43
N GLY A 622 -26.64 14.30 -29.21
CA GLY A 622 -26.81 12.89 -28.84
C GLY A 622 -25.51 12.19 -28.45
N ASP A 623 -25.65 11.15 -27.62
CA ASP A 623 -24.55 10.38 -27.04
C ASP A 623 -23.67 9.69 -28.09
N LYS A 624 -22.34 9.80 -27.94
CA LYS A 624 -21.31 9.17 -28.78
C LYS A 624 -20.53 8.14 -27.96
N PRO A 625 -20.91 6.85 -27.98
CA PRO A 625 -20.16 5.79 -27.33
C PRO A 625 -18.98 5.32 -28.19
N VAL A 626 -17.86 5.01 -27.55
CA VAL A 626 -16.77 4.22 -28.10
C VAL A 626 -16.39 3.11 -27.12
N ASP A 627 -16.11 1.92 -27.66
CA ASP A 627 -15.79 0.74 -26.86
C ASP A 627 -14.32 0.37 -26.96
N THR A 628 -13.75 -0.14 -25.87
CA THR A 628 -12.42 -0.78 -25.84
C THR A 628 -12.50 -2.03 -24.97
N THR A 629 -11.64 -3.02 -25.22
CA THR A 629 -11.61 -4.26 -24.43
C THR A 629 -10.26 -4.38 -23.72
N VAL A 630 -10.29 -4.70 -22.43
CA VAL A 630 -9.09 -4.93 -21.60
C VAL A 630 -9.25 -6.26 -20.89
N THR A 631 -8.15 -7.00 -20.77
CA THR A 631 -8.01 -8.16 -19.90
C THR A 631 -7.13 -7.75 -18.72
N PRO A 632 -7.68 -7.43 -17.54
CA PRO A 632 -6.89 -7.09 -16.36
C PRO A 632 -5.86 -8.16 -16.04
N ALA A 633 -4.65 -7.72 -15.72
CA ALA A 633 -3.47 -8.54 -15.53
C ALA A 633 -2.42 -7.71 -14.79
N VAL A 634 -1.61 -8.35 -13.95
CA VAL A 634 -0.53 -7.68 -13.21
C VAL A 634 0.46 -7.03 -14.20
N PRO A 635 0.69 -5.69 -14.16
CA PRO A 635 1.64 -5.03 -15.05
C PRO A 635 3.07 -5.54 -14.82
N ALA A 636 3.81 -5.73 -15.90
CA ALA A 636 5.25 -5.98 -15.80
C ALA A 636 5.98 -4.74 -15.28
N GLY A 637 6.65 -4.85 -14.14
CA GLY A 637 7.57 -3.82 -13.64
C GLY A 637 8.95 -3.87 -14.30
N ILE A 638 9.83 -2.94 -13.91
CA ILE A 638 11.24 -2.97 -14.29
C ILE A 638 12.02 -3.75 -13.21
N ASN A 639 12.54 -4.91 -13.57
CA ASN A 639 13.55 -5.62 -12.80
C ASN A 639 14.94 -5.18 -13.28
N VAL A 640 15.73 -4.57 -12.38
CA VAL A 640 17.16 -4.36 -12.61
C VAL A 640 17.96 -5.44 -11.91
N TYR A 641 18.90 -6.03 -12.62
CA TYR A 641 19.85 -7.00 -12.09
C TYR A 641 21.25 -6.40 -12.15
N PHE A 642 22.01 -6.46 -11.06
CA PHE A 642 23.35 -5.89 -10.94
C PHE A 642 24.37 -6.98 -10.59
N LYS A 643 25.39 -7.18 -11.44
CA LYS A 643 26.53 -8.04 -11.10
C LYS A 643 27.49 -7.25 -10.22
N LYS A 644 27.51 -7.60 -8.94
CA LYS A 644 28.36 -6.94 -7.96
C LYS A 644 29.85 -7.22 -8.27
N PRO A 645 30.71 -6.20 -8.38
CA PRO A 645 32.16 -6.40 -8.44
C PRO A 645 32.68 -7.21 -7.25
N ALA A 646 33.75 -7.98 -7.45
CA ALA A 646 34.28 -8.86 -6.40
C ALA A 646 34.58 -8.10 -5.08
N ALA A 647 35.15 -6.89 -5.19
CA ALA A 647 35.56 -6.05 -4.07
C ALA A 647 34.43 -5.27 -3.36
N TRP A 648 33.20 -5.26 -3.86
CA TRP A 648 32.07 -4.54 -3.23
C TRP A 648 31.38 -5.39 -2.15
N ASN A 649 30.74 -4.74 -1.17
CA ASN A 649 29.77 -5.38 -0.27
C ASN A 649 28.36 -5.34 -0.91
N THR A 650 27.33 -5.76 -0.16
CA THR A 650 25.93 -5.77 -0.65
C THR A 650 25.58 -4.46 -1.35
N PRO A 651 25.14 -4.48 -2.61
CA PRO A 651 24.87 -3.26 -3.36
C PRO A 651 23.54 -2.64 -2.95
N ASN A 652 23.53 -1.32 -2.86
CA ASN A 652 22.30 -0.53 -2.84
C ASN A 652 22.01 -0.03 -4.27
N VAL A 653 20.73 0.20 -4.58
CA VAL A 653 20.30 0.97 -5.74
C VAL A 653 19.75 2.31 -5.26
N HIS A 654 20.39 3.39 -5.70
CA HIS A 654 19.88 4.75 -5.57
C HIS A 654 19.18 5.13 -6.87
N PHE A 655 17.94 5.60 -6.79
CA PHE A 655 17.08 5.88 -7.92
C PHE A 655 16.23 7.15 -7.72
N TRP A 656 15.89 7.78 -8.84
CA TRP A 656 15.07 8.99 -8.92
C TRP A 656 14.28 9.06 -10.24
N ASN A 657 13.33 10.00 -10.34
CA ASN A 657 12.51 10.23 -11.54
C ASN A 657 11.79 8.96 -12.05
N VAL A 658 11.24 8.16 -11.13
CA VAL A 658 10.58 6.90 -11.47
C VAL A 658 9.20 7.16 -12.07
N THR A 659 9.00 6.80 -13.33
CA THR A 659 7.68 6.81 -13.97
C THR A 659 6.98 5.50 -13.64
N ALA A 660 5.99 5.53 -12.74
CA ALA A 660 5.25 4.34 -12.30
C ALA A 660 3.78 4.67 -11.91
N SER A 661 2.92 3.65 -11.87
CA SER A 661 1.54 3.76 -11.36
C SER A 661 1.23 2.59 -10.40
N PRO A 662 1.07 2.84 -9.08
CA PRO A 662 1.21 4.13 -8.39
C PRO A 662 2.64 4.70 -8.47
N ALA A 663 2.77 6.00 -8.23
CA ALA A 663 4.06 6.68 -8.28
C ALA A 663 5.03 6.11 -7.22
N ILE A 664 6.29 5.87 -7.62
CA ILE A 664 7.37 5.45 -6.72
C ILE A 664 8.18 6.69 -6.36
N ALA A 665 8.24 7.02 -5.07
CA ALA A 665 9.05 8.13 -4.58
C ALA A 665 10.55 7.85 -4.71
N ASP A 666 11.32 8.90 -4.97
CA ASP A 666 12.79 8.84 -5.09
C ASP A 666 13.44 8.26 -3.83
N SER A 667 14.52 7.50 -4.01
CA SER A 667 15.24 6.90 -2.89
C SER A 667 16.14 7.91 -2.17
N VAL A 668 16.17 7.87 -0.84
CA VAL A 668 17.15 8.63 -0.05
C VAL A 668 18.56 8.01 -0.25
N TRP A 669 19.59 8.85 -0.38
CA TRP A 669 20.99 8.41 -0.47
C TRP A 669 21.42 7.60 0.78
N PRO A 670 22.17 6.49 0.66
CA PRO A 670 22.81 5.91 -0.54
C PRO A 670 21.95 4.85 -1.26
N GLY A 671 20.62 4.98 -1.23
CA GLY A 671 19.69 4.08 -1.93
C GLY A 671 19.14 2.95 -1.08
N LYS A 672 18.32 2.09 -1.70
CA LYS A 672 17.71 0.91 -1.07
C LYS A 672 18.60 -0.33 -1.26
N PRO A 673 18.72 -1.23 -0.28
CA PRO A 673 19.47 -2.47 -0.45
C PRO A 673 18.84 -3.36 -1.54
N MET A 674 19.67 -3.98 -2.37
CA MET A 674 19.22 -4.95 -3.37
C MET A 674 19.19 -6.37 -2.79
N ASN A 675 18.25 -7.19 -3.26
CA ASN A 675 18.15 -8.60 -2.86
C ASN A 675 19.13 -9.45 -3.66
N LEU A 676 19.75 -10.46 -3.04
CA LEU A 676 20.54 -11.44 -3.79
C LEU A 676 19.61 -12.25 -4.70
N TYR A 677 19.90 -12.29 -6.00
CA TYR A 677 19.14 -13.05 -6.99
C TYR A 677 19.76 -14.44 -7.19
N CYS A 678 21.03 -14.50 -7.61
CA CYS A 678 21.87 -15.70 -7.58
C CYS A 678 23.33 -15.36 -7.84
N ALA A 679 24.24 -16.17 -7.29
CA ALA A 679 25.69 -16.01 -7.42
C ALA A 679 26.17 -14.57 -7.08
N SER A 680 26.62 -13.80 -8.07
CA SER A 680 27.05 -12.39 -7.93
C SER A 680 26.00 -11.35 -8.37
N TRP A 681 24.82 -11.81 -8.80
CA TRP A 681 23.73 -10.96 -9.28
C TRP A 681 22.75 -10.61 -8.16
N TYR A 682 22.46 -9.31 -8.03
CA TYR A 682 21.47 -8.75 -7.12
C TYR A 682 20.32 -8.14 -7.91
N GLN A 683 19.09 -8.25 -7.42
CA GLN A 683 17.88 -7.73 -8.06
C GLN A 683 17.25 -6.61 -7.23
N TYR A 684 16.70 -5.61 -7.92
CA TYR A 684 15.68 -4.72 -7.38
C TYR A 684 14.52 -4.60 -8.37
N THR A 685 13.29 -4.57 -7.86
CA THR A 685 12.06 -4.52 -8.67
C THR A 685 11.37 -3.18 -8.48
N PHE A 686 11.26 -2.42 -9.56
CA PHE A 686 10.41 -1.24 -9.68
C PHE A 686 9.03 -1.68 -10.17
N THR A 687 8.15 -2.02 -9.22
CA THR A 687 6.79 -2.47 -9.49
C THR A 687 6.01 -1.45 -10.31
N ALA A 688 5.40 -1.87 -11.43
CA ALA A 688 4.62 -1.02 -12.33
C ALA A 688 5.36 0.24 -12.86
N ALA A 689 6.70 0.23 -12.89
CA ALA A 689 7.51 1.29 -13.49
C ALA A 689 7.73 1.08 -15.00
N SER A 690 7.75 2.18 -15.76
CA SER A 690 8.04 2.24 -17.20
C SER A 690 9.32 3.02 -17.53
N ASN A 691 9.83 3.85 -16.61
CA ASN A 691 11.15 4.47 -16.68
C ASN A 691 11.72 4.73 -15.28
N VAL A 692 13.05 4.63 -15.12
CA VAL A 692 13.78 4.93 -13.88
C VAL A 692 15.19 5.45 -14.19
N ASN A 693 15.61 6.49 -13.48
CA ASN A 693 17.03 6.85 -13.36
C ASN A 693 17.59 6.17 -12.11
N LEU A 694 18.77 5.56 -12.21
CA LEU A 694 19.39 4.84 -11.10
C LEU A 694 20.92 4.81 -11.17
N LEU A 695 21.55 4.49 -10.04
CA LEU A 695 22.94 4.09 -9.94
C LEU A 695 23.09 3.04 -8.82
N PHE A 696 24.12 2.21 -8.90
CA PHE A 696 24.43 1.21 -7.88
C PHE A 696 25.56 1.71 -6.97
N VAL A 697 25.44 1.50 -5.65
CA VAL A 697 26.38 1.98 -4.62
C VAL A 697 26.83 0.80 -3.75
N ASN A 698 28.12 0.74 -3.40
CA ASN A 698 28.58 -0.18 -2.36
C ASN A 698 28.10 0.31 -0.97
N SER A 699 27.28 -0.49 -0.28
CA SER A 699 26.74 -0.14 1.05
C SER A 699 27.81 0.17 2.11
N ALA A 700 29.00 -0.45 2.01
CA ALA A 700 30.10 -0.23 2.95
C ALA A 700 31.02 0.95 2.59
N ASN A 701 30.96 1.45 1.35
CA ASN A 701 31.75 2.60 0.91
C ASN A 701 31.02 3.36 -0.21
N THR A 702 30.32 4.43 0.16
CA THR A 702 29.46 5.20 -0.75
C THR A 702 30.21 5.99 -1.82
N THR A 703 31.57 6.04 -1.76
CA THR A 703 32.40 6.57 -2.85
C THR A 703 32.55 5.57 -4.01
N GLN A 704 32.32 4.28 -3.76
CA GLN A 704 32.28 3.25 -4.80
C GLN A 704 30.86 3.14 -5.35
N LYS A 705 30.65 3.72 -6.53
CA LYS A 705 29.36 3.77 -7.21
C LYS A 705 29.52 3.67 -8.73
N THR A 706 28.45 3.30 -9.43
CA THR A 706 28.39 3.41 -10.90
C THR A 706 28.18 4.87 -11.32
N PRO A 707 28.38 5.21 -12.61
CA PRO A 707 27.78 6.39 -13.21
C PRO A 707 26.24 6.38 -13.08
N ASP A 708 25.61 7.50 -13.39
CA ASP A 708 24.17 7.61 -13.50
C ASP A 708 23.67 6.82 -14.73
N LEU A 709 22.64 5.98 -14.53
CA LEU A 709 22.07 5.07 -15.52
C LEU A 709 20.57 5.35 -15.70
N ILE A 710 20.00 4.97 -16.84
CA ILE A 710 18.57 5.09 -17.12
C ILE A 710 18.05 3.77 -17.71
N ARG A 711 16.88 3.31 -17.28
CA ARG A 711 16.20 2.13 -17.85
C ARG A 711 14.70 2.34 -18.01
N ASN A 712 14.18 1.88 -19.15
CA ASN A 712 12.75 1.88 -19.51
C ASN A 712 12.16 0.47 -19.76
N LYS A 713 12.84 -0.58 -19.27
CA LYS A 713 12.47 -2.02 -19.36
C LYS A 713 13.33 -2.82 -18.37
N SER A 714 13.02 -4.10 -18.12
CA SER A 714 13.89 -4.95 -17.28
C SER A 714 15.25 -5.21 -17.95
N GLY A 715 16.33 -5.40 -17.18
CA GLY A 715 17.68 -5.64 -17.73
C GLY A 715 18.79 -5.87 -16.71
N TRP A 716 19.98 -6.17 -17.22
CA TRP A 716 21.14 -6.68 -16.49
C TRP A 716 22.35 -5.76 -16.66
N TYR A 717 22.90 -5.21 -15.58
CA TYR A 717 24.10 -4.39 -15.58
C TYR A 717 25.27 -5.17 -14.95
N ASP A 718 26.34 -5.42 -15.71
CA ASP A 718 27.54 -6.03 -15.16
C ASP A 718 28.46 -4.93 -14.59
N GLY A 719 28.60 -4.87 -13.27
CA GLY A 719 29.43 -3.88 -12.59
C GLY A 719 30.93 -4.05 -12.82
N ASN A 720 31.39 -5.17 -13.39
CA ASN A 720 32.80 -5.39 -13.72
C ASN A 720 33.17 -4.80 -15.10
N THR A 721 32.22 -4.77 -16.05
CA THR A 721 32.43 -4.24 -17.41
C THR A 721 31.77 -2.87 -17.62
N GLY A 722 30.82 -2.48 -16.77
CA GLY A 722 30.04 -1.26 -16.88
C GLY A 722 28.92 -1.30 -17.94
N THR A 723 28.56 -2.48 -18.45
CA THR A 723 27.66 -2.66 -19.60
C THR A 723 26.27 -3.17 -19.22
N TRP A 724 25.23 -2.63 -19.88
CA TRP A 724 23.87 -3.17 -19.84
C TRP A 724 23.65 -4.29 -20.88
N SER A 725 22.81 -5.25 -20.54
CA SER A 725 22.18 -6.23 -21.42
C SER A 725 20.67 -6.26 -21.16
N ASP A 726 19.87 -6.24 -22.22
CA ASP A 726 18.40 -6.34 -22.12
C ASP A 726 17.91 -7.78 -21.92
N THR A 727 18.73 -8.76 -22.31
CA THR A 727 18.54 -10.18 -21.98
C THR A 727 19.45 -10.58 -20.84
N GLN A 728 19.14 -11.70 -20.17
CA GLN A 728 20.05 -12.26 -19.18
C GLN A 728 21.38 -12.68 -19.85
N PRO A 729 22.54 -12.27 -19.32
CA PRO A 729 23.84 -12.57 -19.94
C PRO A 729 24.08 -14.07 -20.13
N ALA A 730 24.92 -14.40 -21.12
CA ALA A 730 25.23 -15.78 -21.48
C ALA A 730 25.80 -16.55 -20.28
N THR A 731 25.25 -17.74 -20.04
CA THR A 731 25.53 -18.54 -18.86
C THR A 731 26.83 -19.31 -18.97
N ALA A 732 27.58 -19.38 -17.87
CA ALA A 732 28.71 -20.29 -17.76
C ALA A 732 28.25 -21.75 -17.83
N ASN A 733 29.13 -22.62 -18.33
CA ASN A 733 28.91 -24.07 -18.29
C ASN A 733 28.69 -24.57 -16.85
N PRO A 734 27.94 -25.67 -16.64
CA PRO A 734 28.02 -26.42 -15.38
C PRO A 734 29.46 -26.93 -15.16
N GLY A 735 29.82 -27.25 -13.93
CA GLY A 735 31.12 -27.87 -13.63
C GLY A 735 31.07 -29.40 -13.71
N SER A 736 32.25 -30.03 -13.71
CA SER A 736 32.45 -31.45 -13.39
C SER A 736 31.50 -32.46 -14.08
N PHE A 737 31.22 -32.29 -15.38
CA PHE A 737 30.33 -33.20 -16.12
C PHE A 737 30.97 -34.58 -16.34
N THR A 738 30.28 -35.63 -15.90
CA THR A 738 30.75 -37.03 -15.88
C THR A 738 29.66 -38.00 -16.31
N ALA A 739 30.06 -39.18 -16.80
CA ALA A 739 29.14 -40.24 -17.24
C ALA A 739 29.60 -41.64 -16.80
N THR A 740 28.71 -42.37 -16.13
CA THR A 740 28.91 -43.73 -15.66
C THR A 740 28.06 -44.70 -16.48
N ALA A 741 28.70 -45.66 -17.14
CA ALA A 741 28.03 -46.72 -17.88
C ALA A 741 27.33 -47.71 -16.94
N GLY A 742 26.12 -48.14 -17.31
CA GLY A 742 25.39 -49.23 -16.66
C GLY A 742 24.76 -50.17 -17.68
N ASN A 743 23.98 -51.15 -17.20
CA ASN A 743 23.24 -52.06 -18.06
C ASN A 743 22.03 -51.35 -18.67
N ALA A 744 22.04 -51.18 -20.00
CA ALA A 744 21.03 -50.48 -20.80
C ALA A 744 20.73 -49.04 -20.31
N GLN A 745 21.70 -48.41 -19.64
CA GLN A 745 21.55 -47.05 -19.13
C GLN A 745 22.89 -46.33 -18.97
N VAL A 746 22.86 -44.99 -18.95
CA VAL A 746 24.01 -44.14 -18.60
C VAL A 746 23.60 -43.12 -17.54
N THR A 747 24.30 -43.11 -16.40
CA THR A 747 24.11 -42.10 -15.36
C THR A 747 25.08 -40.94 -15.55
N LEU A 748 24.55 -39.74 -15.77
CA LEU A 748 25.29 -38.49 -15.91
C LEU A 748 25.22 -37.68 -14.61
N ASN A 749 26.32 -37.01 -14.23
CA ASN A 749 26.37 -36.11 -13.07
C ASN A 749 27.21 -34.86 -13.37
N TRP A 750 26.90 -33.73 -12.76
CA TRP A 750 27.62 -32.45 -12.89
C TRP A 750 27.50 -31.60 -11.62
N THR A 751 28.32 -30.56 -11.49
CA THR A 751 28.13 -29.51 -10.48
C THR A 751 27.44 -28.28 -11.07
N ALA A 752 26.78 -27.50 -10.23
CA ALA A 752 26.00 -26.34 -10.66
C ALA A 752 26.83 -25.32 -11.46
N SER A 753 26.20 -24.60 -12.39
CA SER A 753 26.83 -23.45 -13.05
C SER A 753 27.15 -22.35 -12.02
N PRO A 754 28.28 -21.64 -12.14
CA PRO A 754 28.59 -20.48 -11.30
C PRO A 754 27.79 -19.23 -11.68
N GLU A 755 27.06 -19.25 -12.79
CA GLU A 755 26.14 -18.19 -13.22
C GLU A 755 24.67 -18.60 -13.01
N CYS A 756 23.78 -17.62 -13.02
CA CYS A 756 22.34 -17.83 -12.91
C CYS A 756 21.78 -18.64 -14.09
N VAL A 757 21.23 -19.83 -13.83
CA VAL A 757 20.66 -20.74 -14.86
C VAL A 757 19.23 -21.16 -14.49
N THR A 758 18.34 -21.28 -15.48
CA THR A 758 16.98 -21.81 -15.28
C THR A 758 16.92 -23.33 -15.37
N GLY A 759 17.93 -23.96 -15.97
CA GLY A 759 17.99 -25.41 -16.12
C GLY A 759 19.20 -25.90 -16.87
N TYR A 760 19.18 -27.19 -17.21
CA TYR A 760 20.15 -27.85 -18.06
C TYR A 760 19.44 -28.54 -19.22
N ARG A 761 20.05 -28.54 -20.41
CA ARG A 761 19.65 -29.40 -21.51
C ARG A 761 20.74 -30.41 -21.78
N ILE A 762 20.35 -31.67 -21.92
CA ILE A 762 21.26 -32.76 -22.24
C ILE A 762 20.96 -33.19 -23.67
N PHE A 763 21.99 -33.20 -24.50
CA PHE A 763 21.98 -33.74 -25.85
C PHE A 763 22.78 -35.04 -25.87
N ARG A 764 22.43 -35.95 -26.78
CA ARG A 764 23.10 -37.22 -26.99
C ARG A 764 23.25 -37.47 -28.48
N LYS A 765 24.42 -37.94 -28.89
CA LYS A 765 24.67 -38.43 -30.24
C LYS A 765 25.46 -39.74 -30.20
N THR A 766 25.36 -40.58 -31.23
CA THR A 766 26.20 -41.76 -31.40
C THR A 766 27.54 -41.39 -32.04
N SER A 767 28.54 -42.27 -31.93
CA SER A 767 29.84 -42.09 -32.62
C SER A 767 29.75 -41.95 -34.14
N SER A 768 28.66 -42.41 -34.76
CA SER A 768 28.34 -42.25 -36.19
C SER A 768 27.77 -40.87 -36.56
N GLN A 769 27.44 -40.02 -35.60
CA GLN A 769 26.85 -38.69 -35.83
C GLN A 769 27.90 -37.59 -35.64
N THR A 770 28.04 -36.70 -36.62
CA THR A 770 29.00 -35.59 -36.57
C THR A 770 28.54 -34.47 -35.63
N THR A 771 27.27 -34.06 -35.71
CA THR A 771 26.66 -33.01 -34.87
C THR A 771 25.70 -33.58 -33.81
N TYR A 772 25.38 -32.77 -32.79
CA TYR A 772 24.31 -33.08 -31.84
C TYR A 772 22.93 -32.74 -32.44
N PRO A 773 21.86 -33.47 -32.07
CA PRO A 773 20.49 -33.11 -32.46
C PRO A 773 20.07 -31.73 -31.94
N THR A 774 19.16 -31.05 -32.65
CA THR A 774 18.60 -29.76 -32.23
C THR A 774 17.60 -29.89 -31.07
N THR A 775 16.93 -31.03 -30.97
CA THR A 775 16.06 -31.38 -29.84
C THR A 775 16.89 -32.07 -28.74
N PRO A 776 16.85 -31.62 -27.48
CA PRO A 776 17.57 -32.27 -26.39
C PRO A 776 16.97 -33.64 -26.07
N LEU A 777 17.81 -34.55 -25.57
CA LEU A 777 17.39 -35.82 -24.97
C LEU A 777 16.51 -35.58 -23.73
N THR A 778 16.86 -34.57 -22.93
CA THR A 778 16.03 -34.10 -21.82
C THR A 778 16.30 -32.64 -21.47
N THR A 779 15.34 -31.98 -20.82
CA THR A 779 15.48 -30.67 -20.19
C THR A 779 15.16 -30.80 -18.71
N LEU A 780 16.04 -30.28 -17.86
CA LEU A 780 16.03 -30.47 -16.41
C LEU A 780 16.05 -29.12 -15.70
N ALA A 781 15.43 -29.04 -14.51
CA ALA A 781 15.49 -27.85 -13.66
C ALA A 781 16.91 -27.59 -13.14
N SER A 782 17.22 -26.35 -12.77
CA SER A 782 18.58 -25.94 -12.34
C SER A 782 19.06 -26.58 -11.03
N THR A 783 18.14 -27.12 -10.24
CA THR A 783 18.42 -27.90 -9.01
C THR A 783 18.81 -29.35 -9.28
N VAL A 784 18.60 -29.86 -10.50
CA VAL A 784 18.95 -31.23 -10.89
C VAL A 784 20.41 -31.27 -11.32
N LEU A 785 21.20 -32.10 -10.64
CA LEU A 785 22.66 -32.24 -10.84
C LEU A 785 23.07 -33.62 -11.40
N GLY A 786 22.09 -34.44 -11.79
CA GLY A 786 22.32 -35.73 -12.43
C GLY A 786 21.12 -36.22 -13.24
N PHE A 787 21.35 -37.12 -14.18
CA PHE A 787 20.34 -37.70 -15.07
C PHE A 787 20.70 -39.13 -15.45
N ASN A 788 19.73 -40.05 -15.37
CA ASN A 788 19.93 -41.43 -15.82
C ASN A 788 19.21 -41.65 -17.16
N ASP A 789 19.98 -41.80 -18.23
CA ASP A 789 19.49 -42.14 -19.55
C ASP A 789 19.24 -43.64 -19.67
N THR A 790 18.05 -44.09 -19.31
CA THR A 790 17.58 -45.48 -19.43
C THR A 790 17.21 -45.88 -20.86
N THR A 791 17.50 -45.04 -21.87
CA THR A 791 17.28 -45.34 -23.30
C THR A 791 18.57 -45.70 -24.03
N ALA A 792 19.70 -45.78 -23.31
CA ALA A 792 21.01 -46.04 -23.88
C ALA A 792 21.21 -47.54 -24.17
N VAL A 793 21.54 -47.90 -25.40
CA VAL A 793 21.67 -49.31 -25.83
C VAL A 793 23.07 -49.84 -25.56
N ASN A 794 23.17 -50.99 -24.88
CA ASN A 794 24.44 -51.67 -24.59
C ASN A 794 25.32 -51.83 -25.84
N GLY A 795 26.62 -51.59 -25.70
CA GLY A 795 27.60 -51.64 -26.80
C GLY A 795 27.59 -50.43 -27.73
N THR A 796 26.58 -49.56 -27.67
CA THR A 796 26.55 -48.31 -28.47
C THR A 796 27.32 -47.22 -27.74
N THR A 797 28.34 -46.64 -28.38
CA THR A 797 29.10 -45.52 -27.79
C THR A 797 28.36 -44.20 -28.01
N TYR A 798 28.11 -43.48 -26.92
CA TYR A 798 27.39 -42.21 -26.91
C TYR A 798 28.30 -41.06 -26.47
N ASP A 799 28.22 -39.96 -27.22
CA ASP A 799 28.67 -38.64 -26.78
C ASP A 799 27.47 -37.90 -26.19
N TYR A 800 27.57 -37.48 -24.93
CA TYR A 800 26.61 -36.59 -24.30
C TYR A 800 27.17 -35.16 -24.29
N GLN A 801 26.29 -34.17 -24.39
CA GLN A 801 26.59 -32.77 -24.14
C GLN A 801 25.61 -32.23 -23.12
N ILE A 802 26.10 -31.51 -22.11
CA ILE A 802 25.26 -30.70 -21.24
C ILE A 802 25.50 -29.22 -21.55
N VAL A 803 24.42 -28.46 -21.66
CA VAL A 803 24.45 -27.00 -21.68
C VAL A 803 23.66 -26.46 -20.48
N ALA A 804 24.18 -25.42 -19.86
CA ALA A 804 23.44 -24.58 -18.94
C ALA A 804 22.52 -23.67 -19.75
N VAL A 805 21.22 -23.66 -19.44
CA VAL A 805 20.24 -22.83 -20.16
C VAL A 805 19.65 -21.74 -19.29
N ASN A 806 19.37 -20.61 -19.91
CA ASN A 806 18.62 -19.52 -19.31
C ASN A 806 17.74 -18.84 -20.36
N GLY A 807 16.44 -19.11 -20.30
CA GLY A 807 15.49 -18.69 -21.33
C GLY A 807 15.86 -19.24 -22.70
N THR A 808 16.22 -18.35 -23.63
CA THR A 808 16.70 -18.67 -24.99
C THR A 808 18.22 -18.86 -25.07
N SER A 809 18.98 -18.35 -24.09
CA SER A 809 20.44 -18.46 -24.06
C SER A 809 20.90 -19.83 -23.57
N GLN A 810 22.02 -20.30 -24.11
CA GLN A 810 22.68 -21.54 -23.72
C GLN A 810 24.19 -21.31 -23.60
N SER A 811 24.85 -22.04 -22.71
CA SER A 811 26.31 -22.08 -22.62
C SER A 811 26.92 -22.85 -23.81
N THR A 812 28.23 -22.75 -24.01
CA THR A 812 28.95 -23.47 -25.11
C THR A 812 28.88 -24.99 -24.99
N GLY A 813 28.63 -25.49 -23.79
CA GLY A 813 28.43 -26.89 -23.44
C GLY A 813 29.69 -27.60 -22.99
N LEU A 814 29.51 -28.63 -22.16
CA LEU A 814 30.52 -29.63 -21.84
C LEU A 814 30.12 -30.98 -22.41
N THR A 815 31.09 -31.78 -22.82
CA THR A 815 30.85 -33.10 -23.41
C THR A 815 31.52 -34.22 -22.63
N VAL A 816 30.94 -35.41 -22.68
CA VAL A 816 31.49 -36.64 -22.09
C VAL A 816 31.08 -37.85 -22.94
N ARG A 817 31.97 -38.84 -23.05
CA ARG A 817 31.77 -40.06 -23.86
C ARG A 817 31.68 -41.28 -22.96
N THR A 818 30.75 -42.19 -23.24
CA THR A 818 30.70 -43.50 -22.57
C THR A 818 29.95 -44.55 -23.39
N THR A 819 30.02 -45.82 -22.96
CA THR A 819 29.43 -46.98 -23.63
C THR A 819 28.77 -47.89 -22.59
N PRO A 820 27.42 -47.93 -22.48
CA PRO A 820 26.73 -48.85 -21.57
C PRO A 820 26.98 -50.32 -21.94
N GLY A 821 26.86 -51.21 -20.96
CA GLY A 821 27.15 -52.64 -21.12
C GLY A 821 26.52 -53.50 -20.03
N VAL A 822 26.28 -54.78 -20.34
CA VAL A 822 25.74 -55.75 -19.38
C VAL A 822 26.78 -56.05 -18.31
N SER A 823 26.43 -55.82 -17.04
CA SER A 823 27.21 -56.37 -15.91
C SER A 823 26.93 -57.87 -15.80
N THR A 824 27.98 -58.68 -15.62
CA THR A 824 27.90 -60.15 -15.53
C THR A 824 27.24 -60.67 -14.25
N GLY A 825 26.88 -59.79 -13.32
CA GLY A 825 26.29 -60.14 -12.02
C GLY A 825 27.32 -60.38 -10.91
N LEU A 826 26.82 -60.60 -9.70
CA LEU A 826 27.60 -60.83 -8.48
C LEU A 826 27.52 -62.31 -8.10
N THR A 827 28.64 -63.01 -8.05
CA THR A 827 28.70 -64.40 -7.56
C THR A 827 29.23 -64.44 -6.13
N VAL A 828 28.63 -65.28 -5.28
CA VAL A 828 29.13 -65.61 -3.94
C VAL A 828 29.35 -67.11 -3.82
N HIS A 829 30.49 -67.50 -3.24
CA HIS A 829 30.85 -68.88 -2.97
C HIS A 829 30.87 -69.12 -1.45
N PHE A 830 30.43 -70.30 -1.02
CA PHE A 830 30.31 -70.70 0.38
C PHE A 830 30.88 -72.10 0.60
N LYS A 831 31.83 -72.25 1.52
CA LYS A 831 32.29 -73.57 1.98
C LYS A 831 31.35 -74.06 3.06
N LYS A 832 30.54 -75.06 2.72
CA LYS A 832 29.56 -75.62 3.64
C LYS A 832 30.29 -76.36 4.77
N PRO A 833 29.99 -76.10 6.05
CA PRO A 833 30.50 -76.93 7.14
C PRO A 833 30.12 -78.41 6.97
N ALA A 834 31.00 -79.31 7.41
CA ALA A 834 30.76 -80.76 7.28
C ALA A 834 29.50 -81.22 8.05
N THR A 835 29.12 -80.51 9.11
CA THR A 835 27.92 -80.77 9.92
C THR A 835 26.62 -80.29 9.30
N TRP A 836 26.65 -79.43 8.27
CA TRP A 836 25.45 -78.90 7.62
C TRP A 836 24.96 -79.86 6.53
N GLY A 837 23.65 -80.09 6.47
CA GLY A 837 23.00 -80.91 5.44
C GLY A 837 22.97 -80.26 4.05
N LYS A 838 22.63 -78.97 3.93
CA LYS A 838 22.54 -78.26 2.63
C LYS A 838 22.96 -76.79 2.73
N ALA A 839 23.43 -76.21 1.63
CA ALA A 839 23.79 -74.80 1.55
C ALA A 839 22.67 -73.99 0.87
N ASN A 840 21.90 -73.24 1.66
CA ASN A 840 20.98 -72.22 1.17
C ASN A 840 21.59 -70.81 1.36
N VAL A 841 21.25 -69.87 0.48
CA VAL A 841 21.54 -68.44 0.64
C VAL A 841 20.24 -67.65 0.73
N HIS A 842 20.06 -66.90 1.82
CA HIS A 842 18.98 -65.93 1.97
C HIS A 842 19.55 -64.52 1.78
N PHE A 843 18.89 -63.70 0.97
CA PHE A 843 19.40 -62.39 0.55
C PHE A 843 18.32 -61.32 0.39
N TRP A 844 18.73 -60.08 0.57
CA TRP A 844 17.92 -58.87 0.42
C TRP A 844 18.76 -57.68 -0.02
N ASN A 845 18.11 -56.57 -0.39
CA ASN A 845 18.76 -55.32 -0.83
C ASN A 845 19.78 -55.54 -1.97
N VAL A 846 19.44 -56.39 -2.95
CA VAL A 846 20.32 -56.67 -4.08
C VAL A 846 20.29 -55.50 -5.06
N ALA A 847 21.39 -54.76 -5.16
CA ALA A 847 21.52 -53.63 -6.09
C ALA A 847 21.63 -54.15 -7.52
N ALA A 848 20.56 -54.02 -8.30
CA ALA A 848 20.46 -54.50 -9.68
C ALA A 848 19.53 -53.60 -10.51
N SER A 849 19.66 -53.62 -11.84
CA SER A 849 18.69 -53.02 -12.76
C SER A 849 18.36 -54.01 -13.89
N PRO A 850 17.12 -54.52 -13.98
CA PRO A 850 16.00 -54.31 -13.04
C PRO A 850 16.29 -54.88 -11.63
N ALA A 851 15.57 -54.38 -10.62
CA ALA A 851 15.78 -54.77 -9.22
C ALA A 851 15.48 -56.26 -8.99
N ILE A 852 16.39 -56.95 -8.29
CA ILE A 852 16.22 -58.34 -7.90
C ILE A 852 15.44 -58.37 -6.58
N ALA A 853 14.31 -59.08 -6.57
CA ALA A 853 13.49 -59.22 -5.37
C ALA A 853 14.24 -59.99 -4.26
N ASN A 854 13.98 -59.63 -3.00
CA ASN A 854 14.50 -60.35 -1.84
C ASN A 854 14.06 -61.82 -1.89
N SER A 855 14.95 -62.75 -1.56
CA SER A 855 14.58 -64.16 -1.45
C SER A 855 13.58 -64.39 -0.32
N THR A 856 12.70 -65.39 -0.45
CA THR A 856 11.88 -65.85 0.67
C THR A 856 12.74 -66.59 1.70
N TRP A 857 12.32 -66.61 2.97
CA TRP A 857 12.98 -67.38 4.02
C TRP A 857 12.68 -68.89 3.86
N PRO A 858 13.64 -69.82 4.05
CA PRO A 858 15.02 -69.68 4.53
C PRO A 858 16.10 -69.48 3.44
N GLY A 859 15.72 -68.91 2.29
CA GLY A 859 16.61 -68.66 1.17
C GLY A 859 16.47 -69.66 0.02
N VAL A 860 17.32 -69.49 -0.98
CA VAL A 860 17.38 -70.35 -2.18
C VAL A 860 18.56 -71.30 -2.11
N ASN A 861 18.41 -72.49 -2.69
CA ASN A 861 19.44 -73.54 -2.66
C ASN A 861 20.63 -73.16 -3.56
N MET A 862 21.85 -73.27 -3.04
CA MET A 862 23.08 -72.98 -3.77
C MET A 862 23.52 -74.18 -4.62
N THR A 863 24.23 -73.91 -5.71
CA THR A 863 24.73 -74.96 -6.62
C THR A 863 26.12 -75.42 -6.17
N LEU A 864 26.33 -76.73 -6.02
CA LEU A 864 27.67 -77.28 -5.71
C LEU A 864 28.65 -76.96 -6.85
N GLU A 865 29.85 -76.49 -6.52
CA GLU A 865 30.92 -76.21 -7.47
C GLU A 865 31.98 -77.31 -7.45
N THR A 866 32.74 -77.44 -6.35
CA THR A 866 33.81 -78.44 -6.18
C THR A 866 34.10 -78.66 -4.69
N GLY A 867 34.33 -79.91 -4.26
CA GLY A 867 34.54 -80.23 -2.85
C GLY A 867 33.34 -79.80 -1.99
N ASP A 868 33.60 -79.06 -0.90
CA ASP A 868 32.55 -78.47 -0.05
C ASP A 868 32.12 -77.05 -0.45
N TRP A 869 32.61 -76.53 -1.59
CA TRP A 869 32.28 -75.18 -2.07
C TRP A 869 31.02 -75.18 -2.94
N TYR A 870 30.06 -74.34 -2.56
CA TYR A 870 28.81 -74.05 -3.28
C TYR A 870 28.83 -72.61 -3.79
N LYS A 871 28.05 -72.27 -4.82
CA LYS A 871 27.92 -70.91 -5.34
C LYS A 871 26.49 -70.49 -5.70
N TYR A 872 26.27 -69.18 -5.72
CA TYR A 872 25.06 -68.54 -6.22
C TYR A 872 25.42 -67.23 -6.94
N THR A 873 24.74 -66.93 -8.04
CA THR A 873 24.99 -65.72 -8.86
C THR A 873 23.73 -64.85 -8.93
N PHE A 874 23.85 -63.61 -8.48
CA PHE A 874 22.87 -62.54 -8.67
C PHE A 874 23.03 -61.97 -10.08
N THR A 875 22.34 -62.54 -11.07
CA THR A 875 22.41 -62.10 -12.47
C THR A 875 22.04 -60.62 -12.62
N GLY A 876 23.01 -59.77 -12.99
CA GLY A 876 22.82 -58.32 -13.08
C GLY A 876 22.89 -57.55 -11.74
N GLY A 877 23.12 -58.24 -10.62
CA GLY A 877 23.38 -57.61 -9.31
C GLY A 877 24.83 -57.16 -9.15
N THR A 878 25.04 -56.08 -8.39
CA THR A 878 26.38 -55.51 -8.10
C THR A 878 26.70 -55.52 -6.60
N SER A 879 25.69 -55.50 -5.73
CA SER A 879 25.85 -55.77 -4.29
C SER A 879 24.62 -56.49 -3.71
N ALA A 880 24.80 -57.17 -2.58
CA ALA A 880 23.75 -57.86 -1.85
C ALA A 880 24.02 -57.87 -0.34
N SER A 881 22.96 -57.81 0.47
CA SER A 881 22.97 -58.30 1.85
C SER A 881 22.53 -59.76 1.84
N LEU A 882 23.23 -60.65 2.55
CA LEU A 882 22.97 -62.09 2.50
C LEU A 882 23.44 -62.84 3.74
N LEU A 883 22.93 -64.05 3.93
CA LEU A 883 23.43 -65.02 4.90
C LEU A 883 23.27 -66.45 4.37
N PHE A 884 24.01 -67.40 4.92
CA PHE A 884 23.91 -68.81 4.56
C PHE A 884 23.18 -69.60 5.65
N VAL A 885 22.34 -70.56 5.25
CA VAL A 885 21.48 -71.39 6.14
C VAL A 885 21.67 -72.86 5.84
N ASP A 886 21.61 -73.71 6.87
CA ASP A 886 21.62 -75.17 6.71
C ASP A 886 20.27 -75.68 6.18
N GLY A 887 20.09 -75.61 4.87
CA GLY A 887 18.87 -76.03 4.18
C GLY A 887 17.62 -75.40 4.79
N ASN A 888 16.74 -76.24 5.33
CA ASN A 888 15.50 -75.81 5.97
C ASN A 888 15.60 -75.67 7.50
N ASN A 889 16.78 -75.91 8.11
CA ASN A 889 16.98 -75.69 9.54
C ASN A 889 17.22 -74.21 9.81
N THR A 890 16.13 -73.48 10.03
CA THR A 890 16.11 -72.03 10.23
C THR A 890 16.91 -71.52 11.44
N THR A 891 17.35 -72.41 12.34
CA THR A 891 18.13 -72.06 13.54
C THR A 891 19.64 -72.10 13.32
N VAL A 892 20.12 -72.78 12.28
CA VAL A 892 21.55 -72.93 11.97
C VAL A 892 21.88 -72.09 10.74
N LYS A 893 22.45 -70.91 10.98
CA LYS A 893 22.76 -69.90 9.96
C LYS A 893 24.02 -69.11 10.29
N THR A 894 24.59 -68.42 9.30
CA THR A 894 25.63 -67.41 9.53
C THR A 894 25.05 -66.13 10.15
N PRO A 895 25.90 -65.25 10.69
CA PRO A 895 25.57 -63.83 10.83
C PRO A 895 25.14 -63.23 9.48
N ASP A 896 24.57 -62.03 9.55
CA ASP A 896 24.19 -61.27 8.37
C ASP A 896 25.44 -60.66 7.73
N LEU A 897 25.64 -60.91 6.43
CA LEU A 897 26.82 -60.54 5.65
C LEU A 897 26.42 -59.54 4.55
N THR A 898 27.41 -58.83 4.01
CA THR A 898 27.22 -57.98 2.82
C THR A 898 28.36 -58.19 1.84
N ARG A 899 28.08 -58.02 0.54
CA ARG A 899 29.07 -58.19 -0.52
C ARG A 899 28.78 -57.31 -1.74
N ASN A 900 29.82 -56.78 -2.37
CA ASN A 900 29.75 -55.88 -3.53
C ASN A 900 30.72 -56.24 -4.68
N LYS A 901 31.29 -57.46 -4.64
CA LYS A 901 32.18 -58.06 -5.65
C LYS A 901 32.27 -59.57 -5.37
N GLU A 902 32.70 -60.36 -6.35
CA GLU A 902 32.83 -61.81 -6.19
C GLU A 902 33.69 -62.19 -4.97
N GLY A 903 33.39 -63.31 -4.30
CA GLY A 903 34.09 -63.71 -3.08
C GLY A 903 33.71 -65.08 -2.54
N TRP A 904 34.55 -65.60 -1.64
CA TRP A 904 34.47 -66.92 -1.02
C TRP A 904 34.37 -66.80 0.51
N TYR A 905 33.30 -67.31 1.10
CA TYR A 905 33.11 -67.38 2.56
C TYR A 905 33.33 -68.81 3.06
N ASP A 906 34.28 -69.03 3.96
CA ASP A 906 34.45 -70.35 4.59
C ASP A 906 33.56 -70.43 5.85
N GLY A 907 32.54 -71.29 5.80
CA GLY A 907 31.59 -71.46 6.90
C GLY A 907 32.18 -72.08 8.16
N ASN A 908 33.38 -72.67 8.10
CA ASN A 908 34.05 -73.27 9.25
C ASN A 908 34.85 -72.23 10.05
N THR A 909 35.37 -71.18 9.39
CA THR A 909 36.17 -70.11 10.02
C THR A 909 35.39 -68.80 10.18
N GLY A 910 34.31 -68.61 9.41
CA GLY A 910 33.50 -67.38 9.40
C GLY A 910 34.13 -66.21 8.65
N THR A 911 35.04 -66.48 7.69
CA THR A 911 35.85 -65.45 7.02
C THR A 911 35.61 -65.37 5.51
N TRP A 912 35.61 -64.15 4.97
CA TRP A 912 35.59 -63.88 3.53
C TRP A 912 37.01 -63.81 2.94
N SER A 913 37.14 -64.26 1.70
CA SER A 913 38.28 -64.01 0.81
C SER A 913 37.80 -63.43 -0.52
N ASP A 914 38.59 -62.53 -1.09
CA ASP A 914 38.34 -61.89 -2.39
C ASP A 914 38.80 -62.77 -3.58
N SER A 915 39.52 -63.86 -3.30
CA SER A 915 39.94 -64.88 -4.26
C SER A 915 39.70 -66.27 -3.66
N LYS A 916 39.51 -67.31 -4.50
CA LYS A 916 39.29 -68.68 -4.01
C LYS A 916 40.45 -69.10 -3.08
N PRO A 917 40.18 -69.39 -1.79
CA PRO A 917 41.22 -69.81 -0.85
C PRO A 917 41.93 -71.05 -1.39
N SER A 918 43.26 -71.11 -1.22
CA SER A 918 44.03 -72.24 -1.71
C SER A 918 43.71 -73.50 -0.89
N ASP A 919 43.53 -74.62 -1.57
CA ASP A 919 43.35 -75.94 -0.96
C ASP A 919 44.73 -76.58 -0.60
N ASP A 920 45.80 -75.78 -0.39
CA ASP A 920 47.14 -76.27 -0.05
C ASP A 920 47.27 -76.64 1.46
N LEU A 921 48.07 -77.65 1.78
CA LEU A 921 48.41 -78.03 3.16
C LEU A 921 49.91 -77.83 3.40
N THR A 922 50.28 -76.86 4.23
CA THR A 922 51.67 -76.71 4.73
C THR A 922 51.85 -77.42 6.06
N VAL A 923 53.00 -78.06 6.26
CA VAL A 923 53.41 -78.57 7.58
C VAL A 923 54.83 -78.14 7.90
N HIS A 924 55.05 -77.80 9.16
CA HIS A 924 56.33 -77.37 9.70
C HIS A 924 56.82 -78.37 10.76
N VAL A 925 58.14 -78.56 10.87
CA VAL A 925 58.75 -79.44 11.88
C VAL A 925 59.99 -78.82 12.51
N LYS A 926 60.14 -79.01 13.82
CA LYS A 926 61.38 -78.75 14.55
C LYS A 926 62.00 -80.09 14.95
N PRO A 927 63.02 -80.57 14.22
CA PRO A 927 63.72 -81.79 14.61
C PRO A 927 64.62 -81.54 15.85
N PRO A 928 65.11 -82.60 16.49
CA PRO A 928 66.22 -82.48 17.45
C PRO A 928 67.47 -81.92 16.76
N SER A 929 68.30 -81.18 17.49
CA SER A 929 69.53 -80.56 16.97
C SER A 929 70.58 -81.56 16.44
N THR A 930 70.42 -82.85 16.71
CA THR A 930 71.26 -83.93 16.18
C THR A 930 70.89 -84.35 14.76
N TRP A 931 69.77 -83.85 14.21
CA TRP A 931 69.36 -84.16 12.84
C TRP A 931 70.09 -83.25 11.84
N THR A 932 70.76 -83.86 10.87
CA THR A 932 71.63 -83.17 9.90
C THR A 932 70.95 -82.95 8.55
N LYS A 933 69.87 -83.68 8.25
CA LYS A 933 69.04 -83.47 7.05
C LYS A 933 67.59 -83.84 7.34
N VAL A 934 66.66 -82.91 7.17
CA VAL A 934 65.24 -83.14 7.49
C VAL A 934 64.48 -83.52 6.24
N ASN A 935 63.92 -84.72 6.21
CA ASN A 935 63.01 -85.16 5.15
C ASN A 935 61.60 -85.41 5.73
N ILE A 936 60.58 -85.22 4.89
CA ILE A 936 59.19 -85.64 5.14
C ILE A 936 58.84 -86.80 4.21
N HIS A 937 58.44 -87.93 4.78
CA HIS A 937 57.88 -89.05 4.04
C HIS A 937 56.37 -89.07 4.24
N PHE A 938 55.61 -89.10 3.14
CA PHE A 938 54.16 -88.94 3.13
C PHE A 938 53.45 -89.88 2.17
N TRP A 939 52.19 -90.19 2.48
CA TRP A 939 51.29 -91.05 1.71
C TRP A 939 49.82 -90.67 1.94
N ASN A 940 48.92 -91.22 1.11
CA ASN A 940 47.48 -90.99 1.16
C ASN A 940 47.12 -89.49 1.18
N VAL A 941 47.79 -88.71 0.33
CA VAL A 941 47.57 -87.27 0.22
C VAL A 941 46.26 -87.02 -0.53
N THR A 942 45.27 -86.43 0.14
CA THR A 942 43.97 -86.08 -0.45
C THR A 942 44.12 -84.79 -1.25
N ALA A 943 44.41 -84.89 -2.55
CA ALA A 943 44.71 -83.73 -3.41
C ALA A 943 44.10 -83.84 -4.82
N SER A 944 43.97 -82.69 -5.50
CA SER A 944 43.57 -82.63 -6.92
C SER A 944 44.44 -81.64 -7.73
N PRO A 945 45.28 -82.11 -8.68
CA PRO A 945 45.50 -83.52 -9.05
C PRO A 945 46.10 -84.33 -7.90
N ALA A 946 45.91 -85.64 -7.93
CA ALA A 946 46.40 -86.54 -6.87
C ALA A 946 47.93 -86.47 -6.74
N ILE A 947 48.40 -86.20 -5.53
CA ILE A 947 49.83 -86.23 -5.19
C ILE A 947 50.23 -87.68 -4.93
N ALA A 948 51.19 -88.19 -5.70
CA ALA A 948 51.76 -89.51 -5.47
C ALA A 948 52.46 -89.59 -4.11
N ASN A 949 52.36 -90.74 -3.46
CA ASN A 949 53.09 -91.02 -2.22
C ASN A 949 54.60 -90.81 -2.44
N SER A 950 55.29 -90.19 -1.49
CA SER A 950 56.74 -89.99 -1.58
C SER A 950 57.48 -91.33 -1.51
N VAL A 951 58.63 -91.44 -2.17
CA VAL A 951 59.52 -92.61 -2.07
C VAL A 951 60.43 -92.45 -0.85
N TRP A 952 60.70 -93.53 -0.09
CA TRP A 952 61.56 -93.49 1.11
C TRP A 952 62.98 -92.97 0.78
N PRO A 953 63.58 -92.07 1.58
CA PRO A 953 63.15 -91.58 2.90
C PRO A 953 62.29 -90.30 2.86
N GLY A 954 61.60 -90.03 1.75
CA GLY A 954 60.78 -88.86 1.58
C GLY A 954 61.53 -87.67 0.96
N VAL A 955 60.85 -86.53 0.91
CA VAL A 955 61.32 -85.30 0.26
C VAL A 955 62.02 -84.42 1.29
N THR A 956 63.15 -83.82 0.93
CA THR A 956 63.86 -82.89 1.82
C THR A 956 63.04 -81.63 2.07
N MET A 957 62.86 -81.28 3.34
CA MET A 957 62.13 -80.09 3.77
C MET A 957 63.01 -78.85 3.70
N THR A 958 62.39 -77.71 3.43
CA THR A 958 63.10 -76.42 3.31
C THR A 958 63.23 -75.80 4.70
N SER A 959 64.45 -75.41 5.12
CA SER A 959 64.63 -74.71 6.40
C SER A 959 64.03 -73.30 6.36
N GLU A 960 63.44 -72.87 7.47
CA GLU A 960 62.87 -71.53 7.66
C GLU A 960 63.68 -70.68 8.64
N GLY A 961 64.77 -71.22 9.18
CA GLY A 961 65.51 -70.63 10.30
C GLY A 961 64.98 -71.06 11.66
N ASN A 962 65.68 -70.66 12.74
CA ASN A 962 65.35 -70.97 14.14
C ASN A 962 65.12 -72.47 14.46
N GLY A 963 65.67 -73.36 13.63
CA GLY A 963 65.52 -74.81 13.72
C GLY A 963 64.23 -75.38 13.11
N TRP A 964 63.37 -74.56 12.51
CA TRP A 964 62.14 -75.01 11.84
C TRP A 964 62.38 -75.30 10.35
N TYR A 965 61.59 -76.23 9.81
CA TYR A 965 61.60 -76.66 8.41
C TYR A 965 60.16 -76.85 7.91
N ARG A 966 59.85 -76.45 6.67
CA ARG A 966 58.51 -76.59 6.06
C ARG A 966 58.46 -77.50 4.84
N TYR A 967 57.26 -77.99 4.57
CA TYR A 967 56.85 -78.57 3.30
C TYR A 967 55.39 -78.25 3.00
N THR A 968 55.07 -77.89 1.76
CA THR A 968 53.70 -77.58 1.32
C THR A 968 53.23 -78.58 0.27
N PHE A 969 52.14 -79.27 0.57
CA PHE A 969 51.37 -80.09 -0.36
C PHE A 969 50.43 -79.18 -1.15
N SER A 970 50.68 -78.98 -2.44
CA SER A 970 49.78 -78.11 -3.21
C SER A 970 48.46 -78.80 -3.52
N LYS A 971 47.34 -78.10 -3.30
CA LYS A 971 45.95 -78.54 -3.50
C LYS A 971 45.60 -79.83 -2.74
N ALA A 972 46.22 -80.04 -1.58
CA ALA A 972 45.93 -81.14 -0.68
C ALA A 972 45.17 -80.68 0.58
N SER A 973 44.04 -81.31 0.89
CA SER A 973 43.29 -81.05 2.12
C SER A 973 43.74 -81.92 3.31
N ALA A 974 44.43 -83.04 3.05
CA ALA A 974 44.99 -83.91 4.09
C ALA A 974 46.18 -84.75 3.60
N ALA A 975 47.07 -85.14 4.51
CA ALA A 975 48.16 -86.08 4.26
C ALA A 975 48.47 -86.93 5.51
N ASN A 976 48.85 -88.19 5.30
CA ASN A 976 49.61 -88.97 6.28
C ASN A 976 51.10 -88.73 6.04
N LEU A 977 51.87 -88.56 7.10
CA LEU A 977 53.27 -88.16 7.01
C LEU A 977 54.08 -88.55 8.25
N LEU A 978 55.40 -88.61 8.09
CA LEU A 978 56.37 -88.67 9.18
C LEU A 978 57.62 -87.87 8.79
N PHE A 979 58.41 -87.49 9.80
CA PHE A 979 59.67 -86.78 9.60
C PHE A 979 60.86 -87.70 9.91
N VAL A 980 61.96 -87.58 9.15
CA VAL A 980 63.15 -88.46 9.29
C VAL A 980 64.47 -87.72 9.07
N ASN A 981 65.51 -88.13 9.81
CA ASN A 981 66.88 -87.65 9.63
C ASN A 981 67.57 -88.33 8.44
N GLY A 982 67.58 -87.67 7.29
CA GLY A 982 68.20 -88.16 6.07
C GLY A 982 67.60 -89.50 5.65
N ASN A 983 68.42 -90.54 5.57
CA ASN A 983 68.00 -91.91 5.24
C ASN A 983 67.95 -92.82 6.49
N ASN A 984 68.13 -92.29 7.70
CA ASN A 984 68.26 -93.10 8.92
C ASN A 984 66.91 -93.64 9.38
N THR A 985 66.68 -94.94 9.20
CA THR A 985 65.45 -95.64 9.56
C THR A 985 65.15 -95.67 11.07
N THR A 986 66.14 -95.41 11.92
CA THR A 986 65.97 -95.37 13.39
C THR A 986 65.72 -93.97 13.95
N GLN A 987 66.02 -92.91 13.19
CA GLN A 987 65.83 -91.52 13.59
C GLN A 987 64.69 -90.88 12.81
N LYS A 988 63.46 -91.33 13.12
CA LYS A 988 62.21 -90.85 12.51
C LYS A 988 61.12 -90.64 13.57
N THR A 989 60.09 -89.89 13.25
CA THR A 989 58.88 -89.81 14.08
C THR A 989 58.03 -91.08 13.96
N ALA A 990 57.05 -91.21 14.84
CA ALA A 990 55.86 -92.02 14.57
C ALA A 990 55.12 -91.47 13.33
N ASP A 991 54.17 -92.26 12.83
CA ASP A 991 53.31 -91.88 11.72
C ASP A 991 52.27 -90.87 12.21
N LEU A 992 52.08 -89.78 11.46
CA LEU A 992 51.23 -88.64 11.79
C LEU A 992 50.21 -88.42 10.67
N THR A 993 49.11 -87.74 10.98
CA THR A 993 48.11 -87.29 9.99
C THR A 993 47.82 -85.82 10.21
N ARG A 994 47.66 -85.07 9.12
CA ARG A 994 47.31 -83.65 9.20
C ARG A 994 46.36 -83.23 8.08
N ASN A 995 45.41 -82.34 8.39
CA ASN A 995 44.36 -81.84 7.49
C ASN A 995 44.17 -80.31 7.52
N LYS A 996 45.14 -79.59 8.08
CA LYS A 996 45.24 -78.11 8.10
C LYS A 996 46.68 -77.72 8.45
N GLU A 997 47.08 -76.48 8.19
CA GLU A 997 48.45 -76.02 8.49
C GLU A 997 48.84 -76.22 9.97
N GLY A 998 50.11 -76.53 10.26
CA GLY A 998 50.56 -76.80 11.63
C GLY A 998 52.06 -77.03 11.80
N TRP A 999 52.53 -76.95 13.05
CA TRP A 999 53.92 -77.07 13.48
C TRP A 999 54.10 -78.26 14.42
N PHE A 1000 55.05 -79.16 14.13
CA PHE A 1000 55.36 -80.32 14.95
C PHE A 1000 56.73 -80.18 15.63
N ASP A 1001 56.78 -80.18 16.95
CA ASP A 1001 58.06 -80.30 17.68
C ASP A 1001 58.33 -81.78 17.95
N VAL A 1002 59.42 -82.30 17.39
CA VAL A 1002 59.79 -83.72 17.48
C VAL A 1002 60.28 -84.08 18.89
N ALA A 1003 60.93 -83.16 19.61
CA ALA A 1003 61.38 -83.40 20.97
C ALA A 1003 60.21 -83.42 21.97
N GLN A 1004 59.13 -82.68 21.68
CA GLN A 1004 57.89 -82.70 22.47
C GLN A 1004 56.86 -83.73 21.96
N ASN A 1005 57.08 -84.32 20.79
CA ASN A 1005 56.15 -85.20 20.07
C ASN A 1005 54.73 -84.61 19.96
N ARG A 1006 54.62 -83.31 19.65
CA ARG A 1006 53.37 -82.54 19.73
C ARG A 1006 53.17 -81.62 18.52
N TRP A 1007 51.92 -81.57 18.04
CA TRP A 1007 51.43 -80.57 17.08
C TRP A 1007 50.95 -79.29 17.76
N PHE A 1008 51.13 -78.19 17.05
CA PHE A 1008 50.58 -76.87 17.31
C PHE A 1008 49.90 -76.35 16.04
N ASP A 1009 48.76 -75.68 16.20
CA ASP A 1009 47.95 -75.16 15.09
C ASP A 1009 48.41 -73.76 14.62
N ALA A 1010 49.41 -73.19 15.28
CA ALA A 1010 50.10 -71.94 14.96
C ALA A 1010 51.59 -72.07 15.33
N GLN A 1011 52.45 -71.16 14.85
CA GLN A 1011 53.89 -71.20 15.10
C GLN A 1011 54.22 -71.07 16.61
N PRO A 1012 54.93 -72.03 17.23
CA PRO A 1012 55.31 -72.01 18.66
C PRO A 1012 56.54 -71.15 18.97
#